data_AF-A0A7W1NW52-F1
#
_entry.id   AF-A0A7W1NW52-F1
#
_cell.length_a   1.000
_cell.length_b   1.000
_cell.length_c   1.000
_cell.angle_alpha   90.00
_cell.angle_beta   90.00
_cell.angle_gamma   90.00
#
_symmetry.space_group_name_H-M   'P 1'
#
loop_
_entity.id
_entity.type
_entity.pdbx_description
1 polymer ?
#
loop_
_entity_poly.entity_id
_entity_poly.type
_entity_poly.pdbx_seq_one_letter_code
_entity_poly.pdbx_strand_id
1 'polypeptide(L)'
;MKWRYALIAVLTTLLITTFTISSQPLLANNSSVATANDLVAAINSANSNPDADTIILISDITLDAIAESSTTYGNSGLPAITSDITIEGQGHWLFKSGLSDFRFLRVASTGTLTLYNLSLGAGHATAGTTAGGCGSGISCGGGIFSEGTLNLTHTSIISNVARDGAGLYIFSGTANIYDSGFSQNSGDMNTGYGGAIYVKSGNLNIHDSVFSTNQSGSGGAIYFENGTEVIDRTNFTANKASFAGGGLVNANGSGTITGSAFSNNSANLGGGVAQTNGTLISDSTFSGNKATSGGGGAYFDALSSSITIRNTTFSGNTAPTGGGIYSTNTQSLSFQNSIIRQSSTGTNCAISGGAFTADSANLADDASCTGFTNLSNPVQNLNIGTFADNGGSTKTFAISQPSPALDSSSVACSGFDQRGVARGLNMVGNINAPRAGDCDVGAFEVAPAGSIRTLQFATSASSVPVGTSGTIQVPITLDSTLYQADTVKAYIWVSGGTAVAGIDYAPYGVETVTIARATELNFANVTLLNSAPTTDKTIILSFAMQNGPGFSGATRLGTQLTHTITLFGNQTTGQTYSTGSASELVNAITSANTTDGTDTILLTSDITLTVKADTSSDYGDSGLPAITSAITIEGQGHSITRDVNAPNFRILRVAQSGLLTLNNLTISGGKTNNSGFHFGGGILSEGAVILNNSVISANNADYGGGLSVIYGTANLYDSTISNNTTNANGLGAGLALLVGNLTIADSVISNNISTGNGGGIYVDSDSGNIVINRSTIRGNKASNTGGGMIFGGSTGSAIITNSTFFGNSANSGGGAALAGSIYLSNSTFSGNSATTHAGGVYLSGYVVPMVVNHVTFVNNTAPDGGGIYAFDQSSLITLSDSIVIQSTSGGNCSISPNSFSASGTNFADDASCPGFTNVSSSTLNIGALADNGGNTQTYALNIPSPALDSSTGTCGDFDQRGVARGINTSGAIDAPQAGDCDVGAFEAGGTIPILEFADAVSTASIHSATHQVQLKLDSNLAQGDSAQAYVWVSGGTAVAGVDYAPFGVQTVSIIPGSSSGLVKVTLLDSTARADKTIILSIATQNGPGFGGPIHLGTQLTHTITTSELEGTPEPTSEPTSEPTPEVTPEPTDLPNAAPVRNYFTTNMPTLTWNPVAGTDHYEIQVSIHSDFTGAITYNVGNQLSFTWPDPLADHFYYWHIRSCKGAATSTCGSWSKFDTFVVKTS
;
A
#
# COMPACT_ATOMS: atom_id res chain seq x y z
N MET A 1 7.95 -0.90 70.76
CA MET A 1 6.77 -1.80 70.82
C MET A 1 5.65 -1.20 69.98
N LYS A 2 4.77 -2.07 69.47
CA LYS A 2 3.31 -1.90 69.25
C LYS A 2 2.75 -0.51 69.68
N TRP A 3 2.13 0.33 68.85
CA TRP A 3 1.04 0.18 67.85
C TRP A 3 -0.24 0.90 68.38
N ARG A 4 -0.74 1.87 67.58
CA ARG A 4 -2.16 2.18 67.29
C ARG A 4 -3.12 2.80 68.34
N TYR A 5 -3.87 3.79 67.82
CA TYR A 5 -5.20 4.31 68.22
C TYR A 5 -5.32 4.97 69.62
N ALA A 6 -6.10 6.05 69.81
CA ALA A 6 -7.07 6.71 68.92
C ALA A 6 -7.15 8.23 69.18
N LEU A 7 -7.42 9.01 68.13
CA LEU A 7 -8.16 10.27 68.24
C LEU A 7 -8.94 10.52 66.94
N ILE A 8 -10.17 10.01 66.90
CA ILE A 8 -11.14 10.22 65.81
C ILE A 8 -12.26 11.13 66.34
N ALA A 9 -12.73 12.03 65.47
CA ALA A 9 -13.87 12.94 65.63
C ALA A 9 -13.70 14.15 66.57
N VAL A 10 -14.57 15.15 66.30
CA VAL A 10 -14.81 16.40 67.04
C VAL A 10 -13.67 17.44 67.02
N LEU A 11 -13.50 18.09 65.86
CA LEU A 11 -13.16 19.53 65.80
C LEU A 11 -13.54 20.13 64.42
N THR A 12 -14.84 20.20 64.16
CA THR A 12 -15.44 20.99 63.08
C THR A 12 -15.61 22.46 63.49
N THR A 13 -15.82 23.37 62.51
CA THR A 13 -16.23 24.79 62.67
C THR A 13 -15.15 25.75 63.24
N LEU A 14 -14.90 26.96 62.69
CA LEU A 14 -15.30 27.59 61.42
C LEU A 14 -14.41 28.84 61.11
N LEU A 15 -14.55 29.40 59.89
CA LEU A 15 -14.16 30.76 59.43
C LEU A 15 -12.68 31.12 59.14
N ILE A 16 -12.43 31.48 57.85
CA ILE A 16 -11.71 32.70 57.35
C ILE A 16 -10.17 32.77 57.53
N THR A 17 -9.33 32.99 56.50
CA THR A 17 -9.54 33.17 55.03
C THR A 17 -8.27 32.87 54.20
N THR A 18 -8.47 32.66 52.89
CA THR A 18 -7.51 32.93 51.78
C THR A 18 -6.09 32.37 51.89
N PHE A 19 -5.93 31.14 51.40
CA PHE A 19 -5.05 30.88 50.25
C PHE A 19 -5.54 29.63 49.49
N THR A 20 -6.61 29.81 48.69
CA THR A 20 -7.01 28.80 47.71
C THR A 20 -6.00 28.82 46.57
N ILE A 21 -5.18 27.76 46.44
CA ILE A 21 -4.54 27.46 45.16
C ILE A 21 -5.68 27.25 44.16
N SER A 22 -5.73 28.08 43.13
CA SER A 22 -6.76 27.97 42.11
C SER A 22 -6.48 26.74 41.26
N SER A 23 -7.44 25.81 41.23
CA SER A 23 -7.52 24.81 40.17
C SER A 23 -7.97 25.50 38.88
N GLN A 24 -7.02 26.18 38.22
CA GLN A 24 -7.21 26.64 36.84
C GLN A 24 -7.31 25.39 35.94
N PRO A 25 -8.31 25.31 35.03
CA PRO A 25 -8.24 24.37 33.93
C PRO A 25 -7.13 24.84 32.97
N LEU A 26 -6.13 23.99 32.74
CA LEU A 26 -4.98 24.27 31.88
C LEU A 26 -4.69 23.06 30.98
N LEU A 27 -5.55 22.82 29.99
CA LEU A 27 -5.33 21.87 28.89
C LEU A 27 -5.94 22.41 27.58
N ALA A 28 -5.36 23.51 27.11
CA ALA A 28 -5.52 24.05 25.75
C ALA A 28 -4.12 24.43 25.25
N ASN A 29 -3.46 23.44 24.64
CA ASN A 29 -2.29 23.48 23.76
C ASN A 29 -1.80 22.02 23.64
N ASN A 30 -1.92 21.41 22.46
CA ASN A 30 -1.48 20.04 22.12
C ASN A 30 -1.94 18.95 23.13
N SER A 31 -3.24 18.83 23.33
CA SER A 31 -3.82 17.77 24.17
C SER A 31 -4.06 16.49 23.37
N SER A 32 -3.36 15.41 23.73
CA SER A 32 -3.67 14.06 23.26
C SER A 32 -4.92 13.51 23.97
N VAL A 33 -5.88 12.98 23.21
CA VAL A 33 -7.17 12.51 23.73
C VAL A 33 -7.50 11.09 23.26
N ALA A 34 -8.03 10.28 24.18
CA ALA A 34 -8.38 8.87 23.94
C ALA A 34 -9.86 8.55 24.21
N THR A 35 -10.61 9.45 24.86
CA THR A 35 -12.04 9.24 25.14
C THR A 35 -12.90 10.44 24.77
N ALA A 36 -14.20 10.20 24.62
CA ALA A 36 -15.20 11.25 24.36
C ALA A 36 -15.15 12.37 25.41
N ASN A 37 -14.95 12.04 26.68
CA ASN A 37 -14.87 13.02 27.76
C ASN A 37 -13.63 13.91 27.65
N ASP A 38 -12.48 13.35 27.24
CA ASP A 38 -11.24 14.10 27.06
C ASP A 38 -11.36 15.05 25.87
N LEU A 39 -11.95 14.60 24.76
CA LEU A 39 -12.21 15.43 23.58
C LEU A 39 -13.21 16.56 23.88
N VAL A 40 -14.28 16.28 24.64
CA VAL A 40 -15.22 17.30 25.14
C VAL A 40 -14.51 18.30 26.05
N ALA A 41 -13.61 17.87 26.94
CA ALA A 41 -12.85 18.76 27.81
C ALA A 41 -11.86 19.63 27.04
N ALA A 42 -11.10 19.04 26.10
CA ALA A 42 -10.14 19.73 25.26
C ALA A 42 -10.81 20.81 24.38
N ILE A 43 -11.92 20.49 23.71
CA ILE A 43 -12.68 21.47 22.90
C ILE A 43 -13.19 22.63 23.77
N ASN A 44 -13.72 22.37 24.98
CA ASN A 44 -14.17 23.43 25.87
C ASN A 44 -13.02 24.34 26.35
N SER A 45 -11.82 23.78 26.57
CA SER A 45 -10.63 24.56 26.94
C SER A 45 -10.13 25.39 25.75
N ALA A 46 -10.07 24.81 24.55
CA ALA A 46 -9.65 25.48 23.32
C ALA A 46 -10.62 26.59 22.87
N ASN A 47 -11.92 26.40 23.06
CA ASN A 47 -12.94 27.46 22.90
C ASN A 47 -12.78 28.63 23.89
N SER A 48 -12.01 28.43 24.96
CA SER A 48 -11.69 29.47 25.95
C SER A 48 -10.33 30.14 25.70
N ASN A 49 -9.57 29.69 24.71
CA ASN A 49 -8.28 30.22 24.31
C ASN A 49 -8.44 31.29 23.20
N PRO A 50 -7.78 32.47 23.28
CA PRO A 50 -7.72 33.41 22.17
C PRO A 50 -6.75 33.01 21.05
N ASP A 51 -5.78 32.14 21.33
CA ASP A 51 -4.84 31.60 20.34
C ASP A 51 -5.38 30.30 19.72
N ALA A 52 -4.82 29.88 18.58
CA ALA A 52 -5.24 28.66 17.88
C ALA A 52 -4.75 27.39 18.57
N ASP A 53 -5.61 26.36 18.65
CA ASP A 53 -5.36 25.12 19.38
C ASP A 53 -5.28 23.89 18.47
N THR A 54 -4.53 22.87 18.92
CA THR A 54 -4.49 21.54 18.28
C THR A 54 -4.82 20.44 19.30
N ILE A 55 -5.75 19.56 18.91
CA ILE A 55 -6.20 18.39 19.67
C ILE A 55 -5.82 17.15 18.85
N ILE A 56 -5.19 16.17 19.49
CA ILE A 56 -4.62 15.00 18.81
C ILE A 56 -5.33 13.74 19.28
N LEU A 57 -5.97 12.99 18.38
CA LEU A 57 -6.56 11.69 18.72
C LEU A 57 -5.45 10.64 18.78
N ILE A 58 -5.48 9.77 19.79
CA ILE A 58 -4.54 8.64 19.95
C ILE A 58 -5.25 7.28 20.04
N SER A 59 -6.55 7.28 19.78
CA SER A 59 -7.40 6.10 19.60
C SER A 59 -8.69 6.49 18.89
N ASP A 60 -9.45 5.51 18.41
CA ASP A 60 -10.82 5.75 17.94
C ASP A 60 -11.71 6.17 19.13
N ILE A 61 -12.55 7.17 18.93
CA ILE A 61 -13.44 7.74 19.95
C ILE A 61 -14.89 7.48 19.55
N THR A 62 -15.57 6.67 20.35
CA THR A 62 -17.02 6.49 20.27
C THR A 62 -17.74 7.57 21.08
N LEU A 63 -18.65 8.29 20.45
CA LEU A 63 -19.60 9.21 21.11
C LEU A 63 -20.94 8.50 21.32
N ASP A 64 -21.45 8.48 22.55
CA ASP A 64 -22.75 7.92 22.95
C ASP A 64 -23.71 8.97 23.54
N ALA A 65 -23.15 10.05 24.09
CA ALA A 65 -23.85 11.14 24.76
C ALA A 65 -23.92 12.44 23.93
N ILE A 66 -24.82 13.33 24.35
CA ILE A 66 -25.00 14.68 23.80
C ILE A 66 -24.21 15.67 24.67
N ALA A 67 -23.20 16.34 24.10
CA ALA A 67 -22.43 17.38 24.81
C ALA A 67 -23.04 18.79 24.65
N GLU A 68 -23.73 19.06 23.54
CA GLU A 68 -24.48 20.30 23.31
C GLU A 68 -25.91 19.99 22.85
N SER A 69 -26.91 20.63 23.47
CA SER A 69 -28.31 20.56 23.03
C SER A 69 -28.86 21.96 22.81
N SER A 70 -29.31 22.24 21.59
CA SER A 70 -29.82 23.54 21.17
C SER A 70 -31.23 23.40 20.57
N THR A 71 -32.16 24.24 21.04
CA THR A 71 -33.49 24.38 20.42
C THR A 71 -33.44 25.04 19.04
N THR A 72 -32.32 25.67 18.68
CA THR A 72 -32.06 26.19 17.34
C THR A 72 -31.38 25.10 16.50
N TYR A 73 -30.17 24.71 16.88
CA TYR A 73 -29.28 23.92 16.03
C TYR A 73 -29.45 22.40 16.17
N GLY A 74 -30.22 21.92 17.16
CA GLY A 74 -30.32 20.51 17.50
C GLY A 74 -29.23 20.04 18.46
N ASN A 75 -28.97 18.73 18.45
CA ASN A 75 -27.99 18.10 19.34
C ASN A 75 -26.64 17.86 18.64
N SER A 76 -25.55 18.02 19.39
CA SER A 76 -24.18 17.70 19.02
C SER A 76 -23.55 16.78 20.08
N GLY A 77 -22.77 15.78 19.65
CA GLY A 77 -22.00 14.89 20.52
C GLY A 77 -20.76 15.56 21.12
N LEU A 78 -20.28 16.65 20.52
CA LEU A 78 -19.19 17.50 20.98
C LEU A 78 -19.67 18.96 21.15
N PRO A 79 -18.95 19.81 21.93
CA PRO A 79 -19.26 21.23 22.03
C PRO A 79 -19.11 21.93 20.68
N ALA A 80 -19.83 23.05 20.47
CA ALA A 80 -19.66 23.86 19.27
C ALA A 80 -18.28 24.55 19.24
N ILE A 81 -17.64 24.57 18.08
CA ILE A 81 -16.37 25.26 17.83
C ILE A 81 -16.63 26.76 17.69
N THR A 82 -15.96 27.59 18.51
CA THR A 82 -16.12 29.05 18.53
C THR A 82 -14.81 29.83 18.37
N SER A 83 -13.65 29.19 18.59
CA SER A 83 -12.30 29.68 18.30
C SER A 83 -11.70 28.97 17.08
N ASP A 84 -10.37 29.06 16.88
CA ASP A 84 -9.65 28.35 15.81
C ASP A 84 -9.06 27.04 16.37
N ILE A 85 -9.59 25.90 15.93
CA ILE A 85 -9.27 24.57 16.47
C ILE A 85 -8.91 23.61 15.34
N THR A 86 -7.78 22.93 15.48
CA THR A 86 -7.40 21.77 14.66
C THR A 86 -7.62 20.48 15.44
N ILE A 87 -8.24 19.49 14.80
CA ILE A 87 -8.28 18.11 15.29
C ILE A 87 -7.51 17.24 14.29
N GLU A 88 -6.41 16.65 14.76
CA GLU A 88 -5.61 15.68 14.01
C GLU A 88 -5.91 14.27 14.54
N GLY A 89 -6.38 13.37 13.68
CA GLY A 89 -6.79 12.03 14.11
C GLY A 89 -5.77 10.92 13.91
N GLN A 90 -4.66 11.14 13.21
CA GLN A 90 -3.68 10.09 12.88
C GLN A 90 -4.28 8.84 12.19
N GLY A 91 -5.44 8.98 11.52
CA GLY A 91 -6.22 7.90 10.91
C GLY A 91 -7.40 7.41 11.74
N HIS A 92 -7.55 7.89 12.99
CA HIS A 92 -8.59 7.46 13.92
C HIS A 92 -10.00 7.94 13.56
N TRP A 93 -10.98 7.20 14.08
CA TRP A 93 -12.41 7.44 13.90
C TRP A 93 -13.01 8.21 15.07
N LEU A 94 -13.78 9.25 14.75
CA LEU A 94 -14.90 9.70 15.56
C LEU A 94 -16.14 8.94 15.07
N PHE A 95 -16.70 8.05 15.89
CA PHE A 95 -17.88 7.25 15.54
C PHE A 95 -19.03 7.51 16.51
N LYS A 96 -20.26 7.59 16.01
CA LYS A 96 -21.46 7.70 16.86
C LYS A 96 -22.03 6.31 17.18
N SER A 97 -22.25 6.03 18.46
CA SER A 97 -23.05 4.90 18.93
C SER A 97 -24.40 5.34 19.52
N GLY A 98 -25.22 4.38 19.95
CA GLY A 98 -26.47 4.61 20.68
C GLY A 98 -27.64 5.16 19.86
N LEU A 99 -28.85 5.07 20.43
CA LEU A 99 -30.11 5.43 19.76
C LEU A 99 -30.45 6.94 19.78
N SER A 100 -29.59 7.79 20.33
CA SER A 100 -29.84 9.23 20.49
C SER A 100 -29.49 10.02 19.22
N ASP A 101 -30.42 10.81 18.69
CA ASP A 101 -30.16 11.73 17.58
C ASP A 101 -29.21 12.88 17.99
N PHE A 102 -28.02 12.88 17.40
CA PHE A 102 -27.04 13.98 17.42
C PHE A 102 -26.06 13.89 16.23
N ARG A 103 -25.54 15.05 15.82
CA ARG A 103 -24.38 15.17 14.92
C ARG A 103 -23.08 15.15 15.71
N PHE A 104 -21.91 15.11 15.06
CA PHE A 104 -20.65 15.25 15.80
C PHE A 104 -20.53 16.64 16.44
N LEU A 105 -20.54 17.70 15.64
CA LEU A 105 -20.26 19.06 16.11
C LEU A 105 -20.98 20.16 15.30
N ARG A 106 -21.03 21.37 15.88
CA ARG A 106 -21.30 22.63 15.15
C ARG A 106 -20.02 23.46 15.07
N VAL A 107 -19.77 24.11 13.94
CA VAL A 107 -18.83 25.25 13.84
C VAL A 107 -19.64 26.54 13.81
N ALA A 108 -19.46 27.41 14.80
CA ALA A 108 -20.15 28.69 14.87
C ALA A 108 -19.55 29.71 13.88
N SER A 109 -20.24 30.83 13.63
CA SER A 109 -19.81 31.84 12.64
C SER A 109 -18.51 32.59 12.97
N THR A 110 -17.99 32.45 14.20
CA THR A 110 -16.64 32.94 14.60
C THR A 110 -15.58 31.84 14.62
N GLY A 111 -15.99 30.58 14.52
CA GLY A 111 -15.10 29.44 14.64
C GLY A 111 -14.42 29.09 13.31
N THR A 112 -13.19 28.59 13.43
CA THR A 112 -12.49 27.86 12.38
C THR A 112 -12.27 26.44 12.90
N LEU A 113 -12.66 25.43 12.12
CA LEU A 113 -12.33 24.04 12.40
C LEU A 113 -11.49 23.48 11.27
N THR A 114 -10.34 22.92 11.61
CA THR A 114 -9.54 22.08 10.70
C THR A 114 -9.62 20.63 11.15
N LEU A 115 -10.05 19.74 10.26
CA LEU A 115 -10.02 18.29 10.45
C LEU A 115 -8.93 17.69 9.56
N TYR A 116 -8.03 16.91 10.15
CA TYR A 116 -6.88 16.33 9.46
C TYR A 116 -6.71 14.84 9.78
N ASN A 117 -6.60 14.02 8.72
CA ASN A 117 -6.32 12.58 8.81
C ASN A 117 -7.22 11.85 9.82
N LEU A 118 -8.53 11.84 9.57
CA LEU A 118 -9.54 11.29 10.50
C LEU A 118 -10.86 10.92 9.82
N SER A 119 -11.68 10.11 10.48
CA SER A 119 -12.99 9.67 9.96
C SER A 119 -14.15 10.09 10.87
N LEU A 120 -15.26 10.62 10.31
CA LEU A 120 -16.54 10.85 11.02
C LEU A 120 -17.60 9.87 10.52
N GLY A 121 -17.99 8.92 11.37
CA GLY A 121 -18.89 7.81 11.03
C GLY A 121 -20.26 7.85 11.73
N ALA A 122 -21.33 7.72 10.95
CA ALA A 122 -22.71 7.48 11.43
C ALA A 122 -23.34 8.54 12.36
N GLY A 123 -22.94 9.81 12.24
CA GLY A 123 -23.66 10.94 12.85
C GLY A 123 -25.10 11.02 12.34
N HIS A 124 -26.07 11.36 13.22
CA HIS A 124 -27.50 11.18 12.94
C HIS A 124 -28.35 12.39 13.41
N ALA A 125 -28.77 13.24 12.48
CA ALA A 125 -29.53 14.47 12.76
C ALA A 125 -30.89 14.47 12.02
N THR A 126 -31.89 13.79 12.57
CA THR A 126 -33.23 13.62 11.95
C THR A 126 -34.40 14.14 12.79
N ALA A 127 -34.16 14.53 14.05
CA ALA A 127 -35.16 14.89 15.07
C ALA A 127 -36.08 16.09 14.74
N GLY A 128 -37.03 15.92 13.81
CA GLY A 128 -38.02 16.94 13.45
C GLY A 128 -38.96 16.53 12.31
N THR A 129 -39.96 15.69 12.58
CA THR A 129 -40.88 15.12 11.58
C THR A 129 -42.03 16.05 11.15
N THR A 130 -41.75 17.34 10.90
CA THR A 130 -42.75 18.28 10.35
C THR A 130 -42.21 19.03 9.13
N ALA A 131 -43.09 19.29 8.15
CA ALA A 131 -42.73 19.67 6.78
C ALA A 131 -42.23 21.13 6.58
N GLY A 132 -41.65 21.76 7.60
CA GLY A 132 -40.80 22.94 7.44
C GLY A 132 -39.39 22.51 7.04
N GLY A 133 -38.62 23.35 6.33
CA GLY A 133 -37.23 23.05 5.97
C GLY A 133 -36.25 23.12 7.14
N CYS A 134 -34.94 23.09 6.85
CA CYS A 134 -33.87 23.43 7.81
C CYS A 134 -33.89 24.93 8.20
N GLY A 135 -34.94 25.33 8.93
CA GLY A 135 -35.19 26.69 9.42
C GLY A 135 -34.48 27.05 10.72
N SER A 136 -33.79 26.09 11.34
CA SER A 136 -33.02 26.32 12.58
C SER A 136 -31.74 25.50 12.68
N GLY A 137 -31.66 24.32 12.04
CA GLY A 137 -30.47 23.47 12.00
C GLY A 137 -30.65 22.07 12.61
N ILE A 138 -31.77 21.83 13.30
CA ILE A 138 -32.04 20.61 14.10
C ILE A 138 -31.84 19.29 13.33
N SER A 139 -32.26 19.21 12.07
CA SER A 139 -32.27 17.97 11.27
C SER A 139 -31.26 17.99 10.10
N CYS A 140 -30.13 18.67 10.27
CA CYS A 140 -29.24 19.04 9.17
C CYS A 140 -27.77 18.94 9.59
N GLY A 141 -26.85 18.54 8.71
CA GLY A 141 -25.43 18.41 9.07
C GLY A 141 -25.20 17.21 9.99
N GLY A 142 -25.51 16.00 9.51
CA GLY A 142 -25.47 14.77 10.30
C GLY A 142 -24.07 14.43 10.81
N GLY A 143 -23.04 14.68 9.99
CA GLY A 143 -21.66 14.81 10.45
C GLY A 143 -21.43 16.15 11.15
N ILE A 144 -21.45 17.24 10.37
CA ILE A 144 -21.12 18.61 10.81
C ILE A 144 -22.13 19.63 10.29
N PHE A 145 -22.46 20.61 11.13
CA PHE A 145 -23.14 21.85 10.72
C PHE A 145 -22.19 23.04 10.89
N SER A 146 -21.95 23.83 9.84
CA SER A 146 -21.06 25.00 9.87
C SER A 146 -21.77 26.30 9.53
N GLU A 147 -21.49 27.32 10.33
CA GLU A 147 -21.77 28.74 10.07
C GLU A 147 -20.49 29.55 9.77
N GLY A 148 -19.31 28.97 10.02
CA GLY A 148 -17.99 29.60 9.99
C GLY A 148 -17.02 28.98 8.97
N THR A 149 -15.74 28.87 9.32
CA THR A 149 -14.72 28.28 8.43
C THR A 149 -14.52 26.81 8.76
N LEU A 150 -14.57 25.95 7.73
CA LEU A 150 -14.37 24.51 7.87
C LEU A 150 -13.34 24.03 6.84
N ASN A 151 -12.23 23.48 7.31
CA ASN A 151 -11.17 22.89 6.49
C ASN A 151 -11.15 21.37 6.71
N LEU A 152 -11.25 20.58 5.65
CA LEU A 152 -11.09 19.13 5.67
C LEU A 152 -9.91 18.75 4.77
N THR A 153 -9.00 17.93 5.30
CA THR A 153 -7.84 17.41 4.57
C THR A 153 -7.57 15.96 5.01
N HIS A 154 -7.38 15.02 4.07
CA HIS A 154 -7.27 13.58 4.36
C HIS A 154 -8.42 13.05 5.25
N THR A 155 -9.64 13.61 5.11
CA THR A 155 -10.75 13.38 6.04
C THR A 155 -11.87 12.57 5.39
N SER A 156 -12.38 11.57 6.11
CA SER A 156 -13.46 10.70 5.62
C SER A 156 -14.78 10.95 6.35
N ILE A 157 -15.81 11.39 5.64
CA ILE A 157 -17.17 11.62 6.16
C ILE A 157 -18.06 10.49 5.64
N ILE A 158 -18.37 9.52 6.50
CA ILE A 158 -18.92 8.20 6.10
C ILE A 158 -20.26 7.89 6.79
N SER A 159 -21.25 7.46 5.99
CA SER A 159 -22.53 6.91 6.46
C SER A 159 -23.33 7.82 7.41
N ASN A 160 -23.12 9.14 7.35
CA ASN A 160 -23.84 10.10 8.18
C ASN A 160 -25.26 10.32 7.60
N VAL A 161 -26.23 10.59 8.48
CA VAL A 161 -27.64 10.70 8.14
C VAL A 161 -28.21 12.01 8.68
N ALA A 162 -28.92 12.73 7.82
CA ALA A 162 -29.74 13.88 8.19
C ALA A 162 -30.91 14.00 7.22
N ARG A 163 -31.69 15.07 7.34
CA ARG A 163 -32.61 15.45 6.26
C ARG A 163 -31.87 16.16 5.12
N ASP A 164 -31.13 17.22 5.46
CA ASP A 164 -30.36 18.00 4.50
C ASP A 164 -28.87 18.06 4.91
N GLY A 165 -27.95 17.91 3.96
CA GLY A 165 -26.49 17.94 4.19
C GLY A 165 -26.03 16.85 5.14
N ALA A 166 -26.22 15.57 4.80
CA ALA A 166 -26.07 14.50 5.79
C ALA A 166 -24.63 14.28 6.26
N GLY A 167 -23.64 14.44 5.39
CA GLY A 167 -22.25 14.63 5.82
C GLY A 167 -22.04 16.02 6.42
N LEU A 168 -22.12 17.07 5.58
CA LEU A 168 -21.90 18.46 5.96
C LEU A 168 -23.09 19.35 5.57
N TYR A 169 -23.45 20.28 6.45
CA TYR A 169 -24.35 21.39 6.15
C TYR A 169 -23.62 22.71 6.34
N ILE A 170 -23.48 23.50 5.28
CA ILE A 170 -22.89 24.84 5.29
C ILE A 170 -24.03 25.86 5.23
N PHE A 171 -24.35 26.47 6.37
CA PHE A 171 -25.38 27.49 6.49
C PHE A 171 -24.87 28.85 5.99
N SER A 172 -23.64 29.18 6.40
CA SER A 172 -22.85 30.36 6.04
C SER A 172 -21.36 30.02 6.12
N GLY A 173 -20.49 30.92 5.66
CA GLY A 173 -19.04 30.78 5.82
C GLY A 173 -18.33 30.18 4.61
N THR A 174 -17.33 29.34 4.85
CA THR A 174 -16.51 28.71 3.79
C THR A 174 -16.12 27.30 4.17
N ALA A 175 -16.33 26.36 3.24
CA ALA A 175 -15.83 24.99 3.32
C ALA A 175 -14.69 24.81 2.31
N ASN A 176 -13.50 24.47 2.81
CA ASN A 176 -12.34 24.10 2.01
C ASN A 176 -12.10 22.60 2.19
N ILE A 177 -12.11 21.84 1.10
CA ILE A 177 -12.09 20.39 1.11
C ILE A 177 -11.01 19.92 0.15
N TYR A 178 -9.96 19.33 0.70
CA TYR A 178 -8.85 18.74 -0.04
C TYR A 178 -8.80 17.25 0.30
N ASP A 179 -8.62 16.40 -0.70
CA ASP A 179 -8.41 14.95 -0.52
C ASP A 179 -9.28 14.32 0.57
N SER A 180 -10.59 14.43 0.40
CA SER A 180 -11.53 14.00 1.42
C SER A 180 -12.60 13.10 0.81
N GLY A 181 -12.88 12.01 1.53
CA GLY A 181 -13.81 10.97 1.12
C GLY A 181 -15.19 11.22 1.70
N PHE A 182 -16.20 11.30 0.84
CA PHE A 182 -17.60 11.37 1.24
C PHE A 182 -18.30 10.13 0.72
N SER A 183 -18.64 9.19 1.60
CA SER A 183 -19.29 7.95 1.19
C SER A 183 -20.53 7.59 1.99
N GLN A 184 -21.54 7.02 1.31
CA GLN A 184 -22.75 6.45 1.91
C GLN A 184 -23.61 7.43 2.75
N ASN A 185 -23.34 8.75 2.70
CA ASN A 185 -24.11 9.72 3.46
C ASN A 185 -25.52 9.89 2.86
N SER A 186 -26.55 9.94 3.71
CA SER A 186 -27.95 9.85 3.30
C SER A 186 -28.78 11.02 3.82
N GLY A 187 -29.22 11.89 2.90
CA GLY A 187 -30.29 12.86 3.12
C GLY A 187 -31.68 12.22 3.05
N ASP A 188 -32.74 13.02 3.23
CA ASP A 188 -34.12 12.58 3.02
C ASP A 188 -34.41 12.38 1.53
N MET A 189 -34.77 11.16 1.14
CA MET A 189 -34.96 10.77 -0.27
C MET A 189 -36.18 11.40 -0.96
N ASN A 190 -37.02 12.19 -0.27
CA ASN A 190 -38.23 12.80 -0.84
C ASN A 190 -38.13 14.32 -0.97
N THR A 191 -37.45 14.97 -0.03
CA THR A 191 -37.46 16.42 0.22
C THR A 191 -36.12 16.96 0.75
N GLY A 192 -35.10 16.10 0.83
CA GLY A 192 -33.77 16.41 1.30
C GLY A 192 -32.87 17.03 0.23
N TYR A 193 -31.92 17.85 0.68
CA TYR A 193 -30.90 18.48 -0.15
C TYR A 193 -29.50 18.01 0.27
N GLY A 194 -28.67 17.54 -0.67
CA GLY A 194 -27.25 17.23 -0.42
C GLY A 194 -27.03 15.98 0.44
N GLY A 195 -26.78 14.83 -0.18
CA GLY A 195 -26.49 13.59 0.56
C GLY A 195 -25.16 13.67 1.31
N ALA A 196 -24.09 14.06 0.62
CA ALA A 196 -22.82 14.39 1.26
C ALA A 196 -22.81 15.83 1.82
N ILE A 197 -23.08 16.84 0.98
CA ILE A 197 -22.94 18.25 1.33
C ILE A 197 -24.14 19.06 0.86
N TYR A 198 -24.66 19.92 1.74
CA TYR A 198 -25.58 20.99 1.36
C TYR A 198 -24.99 22.35 1.72
N VAL A 199 -24.88 23.26 0.74
CA VAL A 199 -24.54 24.67 0.95
C VAL A 199 -25.78 25.52 0.73
N LYS A 200 -26.25 26.19 1.79
CA LYS A 200 -27.36 27.15 1.74
C LYS A 200 -26.89 28.54 1.32
N SER A 201 -25.80 28.98 1.93
CA SER A 201 -25.03 30.16 1.51
C SER A 201 -23.58 30.00 1.94
N GLY A 202 -22.63 30.46 1.11
CA GLY A 202 -21.21 30.44 1.44
C GLY A 202 -20.34 30.01 0.26
N ASN A 203 -19.07 29.78 0.53
CA ASN A 203 -18.11 29.35 -0.48
C ASN A 203 -17.78 27.86 -0.29
N LEU A 204 -17.69 27.12 -1.40
CA LEU A 204 -17.33 25.71 -1.40
C LEU A 204 -16.16 25.49 -2.37
N ASN A 205 -14.99 25.18 -1.81
CA ASN A 205 -13.78 24.88 -2.56
C ASN A 205 -13.46 23.39 -2.36
N ILE A 206 -13.52 22.60 -3.43
CA ILE A 206 -13.26 21.16 -3.43
C ILE A 206 -12.17 20.86 -4.45
N HIS A 207 -11.09 20.25 -3.98
CA HIS A 207 -9.98 19.79 -4.82
C HIS A 207 -9.67 18.31 -4.53
N ASP A 208 -9.39 17.55 -5.60
CA ASP A 208 -8.79 16.20 -5.52
C ASP A 208 -9.56 15.20 -4.63
N SER A 209 -10.87 15.38 -4.49
CA SER A 209 -11.70 14.67 -3.50
C SER A 209 -12.62 13.60 -4.14
N VAL A 210 -13.23 12.75 -3.32
CA VAL A 210 -14.08 11.64 -3.78
C VAL A 210 -15.45 11.63 -3.12
N PHE A 211 -16.51 11.70 -3.93
CA PHE A 211 -17.90 11.58 -3.50
C PHE A 211 -18.49 10.30 -4.07
N SER A 212 -18.76 9.29 -3.24
CA SER A 212 -19.20 7.96 -3.67
C SER A 212 -20.47 7.48 -2.98
N THR A 213 -21.44 6.95 -3.73
CA THR A 213 -22.64 6.26 -3.17
C THR A 213 -23.50 7.08 -2.19
N ASN A 214 -23.36 8.41 -2.16
CA ASN A 214 -24.20 9.29 -1.32
C ASN A 214 -25.60 9.43 -1.96
N GLN A 215 -26.63 9.67 -1.14
CA GLN A 215 -28.00 9.77 -1.63
C GLN A 215 -28.83 10.87 -0.97
N SER A 216 -29.78 11.47 -1.70
CA SER A 216 -30.72 12.47 -1.19
C SER A 216 -31.94 12.66 -2.11
N GLY A 217 -32.84 13.59 -1.77
CA GLY A 217 -33.92 14.02 -2.66
C GLY A 217 -33.38 14.73 -3.89
N SER A 218 -32.57 15.78 -3.69
CA SER A 218 -31.83 16.50 -4.74
C SER A 218 -30.37 16.73 -4.33
N GLY A 219 -29.44 16.59 -5.27
CA GLY A 219 -28.01 16.65 -4.99
C GLY A 219 -27.56 15.39 -4.24
N GLY A 220 -27.45 14.27 -4.96
CA GLY A 220 -27.16 12.97 -4.35
C GLY A 220 -25.84 12.97 -3.57
N ALA A 221 -24.79 13.62 -4.09
CA ALA A 221 -23.66 14.07 -3.28
C ALA A 221 -23.84 15.53 -2.81
N ILE A 222 -23.90 16.49 -3.74
CA ILE A 222 -23.84 17.92 -3.41
C ILE A 222 -25.11 18.64 -3.85
N TYR A 223 -25.66 19.47 -2.97
CA TYR A 223 -26.61 20.53 -3.35
C TYR A 223 -26.01 21.90 -2.98
N PHE A 224 -25.98 22.82 -3.93
CA PHE A 224 -25.45 24.17 -3.76
C PHE A 224 -26.54 25.20 -4.07
N GLU A 225 -27.01 25.95 -3.07
CA GLU A 225 -28.11 26.91 -3.23
C GLU A 225 -27.62 28.29 -3.67
N ASN A 226 -26.64 28.87 -2.95
CA ASN A 226 -26.15 30.25 -3.16
C ASN A 226 -24.67 30.41 -2.78
N GLY A 227 -23.93 31.23 -3.54
CA GLY A 227 -22.53 31.59 -3.27
C GLY A 227 -21.58 31.23 -4.42
N THR A 228 -20.31 30.93 -4.13
CA THR A 228 -19.33 30.49 -5.14
C THR A 228 -18.89 29.05 -4.96
N GLU A 229 -18.92 28.27 -6.04
CA GLU A 229 -18.41 26.89 -6.10
C GLU A 229 -17.13 26.79 -6.93
N VAL A 230 -16.10 26.13 -6.39
CA VAL A 230 -14.91 25.70 -7.11
C VAL A 230 -14.78 24.20 -6.89
N ILE A 231 -14.95 23.42 -7.97
CA ILE A 231 -14.83 21.96 -7.94
C ILE A 231 -13.80 21.56 -8.97
N ASP A 232 -12.73 20.95 -8.51
CA ASP A 232 -11.49 20.76 -9.25
C ASP A 232 -10.97 19.34 -9.00
N ARG A 233 -10.55 18.63 -10.05
CA ARG A 233 -9.98 17.27 -9.97
C ARG A 233 -10.76 16.27 -9.09
N THR A 234 -12.08 16.41 -9.03
CA THR A 234 -12.94 15.69 -8.08
C THR A 234 -13.72 14.55 -8.77
N ASN A 235 -13.83 13.40 -8.09
CA ASN A 235 -14.53 12.21 -8.59
C ASN A 235 -15.91 12.05 -7.92
N PHE A 236 -16.99 12.10 -8.69
CA PHE A 236 -18.37 11.83 -8.25
C PHE A 236 -18.83 10.49 -8.82
N THR A 237 -18.95 9.45 -8.00
CA THR A 237 -19.22 8.07 -8.45
C THR A 237 -20.46 7.46 -7.79
N ALA A 238 -21.42 6.98 -8.61
CA ALA A 238 -22.59 6.22 -8.17
C ALA A 238 -23.49 6.91 -7.11
N ASN A 239 -23.46 8.24 -7.02
CA ASN A 239 -24.34 9.01 -6.13
C ASN A 239 -25.77 9.10 -6.71
N LYS A 240 -26.77 9.34 -5.85
CA LYS A 240 -28.19 9.14 -6.19
C LYS A 240 -29.13 10.23 -5.67
N ALA A 241 -29.82 10.91 -6.58
CA ALA A 241 -30.97 11.76 -6.29
C ALA A 241 -32.29 11.04 -6.63
N SER A 242 -33.39 11.39 -5.97
CA SER A 242 -34.74 10.99 -6.43
C SER A 242 -35.36 12.00 -7.42
N PHE A 243 -34.92 13.25 -7.36
CA PHE A 243 -35.36 14.35 -8.22
C PHE A 243 -34.22 14.84 -9.12
N ALA A 244 -33.36 15.75 -8.67
CA ALA A 244 -32.36 16.42 -9.51
C ALA A 244 -30.91 16.19 -9.05
N GLY A 245 -29.98 16.07 -10.01
CA GLY A 245 -28.52 16.11 -9.79
C GLY A 245 -28.01 14.92 -8.96
N GLY A 246 -27.78 13.77 -9.61
CA GLY A 246 -27.35 12.55 -8.92
C GLY A 246 -25.98 12.70 -8.27
N GLY A 247 -25.02 13.32 -8.96
CA GLY A 247 -23.81 13.85 -8.35
C GLY A 247 -24.07 15.20 -7.68
N LEU A 248 -24.34 16.24 -8.47
CA LEU A 248 -24.44 17.62 -7.99
C LEU A 248 -25.68 18.36 -8.52
N VAL A 249 -26.28 19.20 -7.66
CA VAL A 249 -27.17 20.30 -8.04
C VAL A 249 -26.50 21.62 -7.70
N ASN A 250 -26.50 22.58 -8.62
CA ASN A 250 -26.30 24.00 -8.32
C ASN A 250 -27.58 24.78 -8.72
N ALA A 251 -28.21 25.43 -7.74
CA ALA A 251 -29.41 26.22 -7.95
C ALA A 251 -29.08 27.65 -8.44
N ASN A 252 -28.42 28.47 -7.61
CA ASN A 252 -28.17 29.90 -7.90
C ASN A 252 -26.70 30.31 -7.74
N GLY A 253 -25.81 29.38 -7.42
CA GLY A 253 -24.37 29.62 -7.31
C GLY A 253 -23.72 29.99 -8.65
N SER A 254 -22.52 30.55 -8.56
CA SER A 254 -21.67 30.84 -9.73
C SER A 254 -20.28 30.27 -9.49
N GLY A 255 -19.70 29.58 -10.48
CA GLY A 255 -18.50 28.81 -10.22
C GLY A 255 -17.88 28.10 -11.41
N THR A 256 -17.00 27.15 -11.09
CA THR A 256 -16.25 26.33 -12.06
C THR A 256 -16.23 24.86 -11.66
N ILE A 257 -16.46 23.97 -12.62
CA ILE A 257 -16.20 22.53 -12.52
C ILE A 257 -15.08 22.21 -13.52
N THR A 258 -13.89 21.84 -13.03
CA THR A 258 -12.68 21.61 -13.84
C THR A 258 -12.01 20.29 -13.48
N GLY A 259 -11.36 19.62 -14.45
CA GLY A 259 -10.55 18.42 -14.20
C GLY A 259 -11.32 17.21 -13.63
N SER A 260 -12.66 17.25 -13.63
CA SER A 260 -13.49 16.43 -12.73
C SER A 260 -14.25 15.33 -13.47
N ALA A 261 -14.54 14.22 -12.77
CA ALA A 261 -15.23 13.08 -13.35
C ALA A 261 -16.55 12.78 -12.63
N PHE A 262 -17.65 12.74 -13.38
CA PHE A 262 -18.96 12.28 -12.91
C PHE A 262 -19.25 10.91 -13.55
N SER A 263 -19.27 9.84 -12.76
CA SER A 263 -19.50 8.48 -13.25
C SER A 263 -20.65 7.75 -12.56
N ASN A 264 -21.49 7.05 -13.34
CA ASN A 264 -22.56 6.17 -12.85
C ASN A 264 -23.59 6.79 -11.87
N ASN A 265 -23.62 8.12 -11.73
CA ASN A 265 -24.57 8.81 -10.85
C ASN A 265 -25.99 8.75 -11.42
N SER A 266 -27.01 8.84 -10.56
CA SER A 266 -28.41 8.66 -10.99
C SER A 266 -29.40 9.67 -10.40
N ALA A 267 -30.39 10.07 -11.20
CA ALA A 267 -31.45 11.02 -10.83
C ALA A 267 -32.74 10.81 -11.64
N ASN A 268 -33.73 11.68 -11.47
CA ASN A 268 -34.84 11.84 -12.42
C ASN A 268 -34.49 12.84 -13.52
N LEU A 269 -33.85 13.95 -13.14
CA LEU A 269 -33.27 14.98 -14.01
C LEU A 269 -31.79 15.19 -13.66
N GLY A 270 -30.89 15.21 -14.64
CA GLY A 270 -29.47 15.48 -14.38
C GLY A 270 -28.79 14.33 -13.62
N GLY A 271 -28.57 13.19 -14.27
CA GLY A 271 -28.01 12.00 -13.64
C GLY A 271 -26.63 12.27 -13.03
N GLY A 272 -25.74 12.95 -13.76
CA GLY A 272 -24.50 13.51 -13.23
C GLY A 272 -24.74 14.84 -12.51
N VAL A 273 -25.17 15.86 -13.27
CA VAL A 273 -25.32 17.25 -12.79
C VAL A 273 -26.68 17.83 -13.19
N ALA A 274 -27.28 18.64 -12.31
CA ALA A 274 -28.37 19.57 -12.66
C ALA A 274 -27.98 21.01 -12.27
N GLN A 275 -28.18 21.98 -13.15
CA GLN A 275 -27.77 23.38 -12.96
C GLN A 275 -28.89 24.35 -13.39
N THR A 276 -29.17 25.37 -12.58
CA THR A 276 -30.09 26.49 -12.94
C THR A 276 -29.44 27.87 -13.01
N ASN A 277 -28.11 27.95 -12.85
CA ASN A 277 -27.34 29.19 -13.06
C ASN A 277 -25.99 28.94 -13.77
N GLY A 278 -25.29 30.02 -14.11
CA GLY A 278 -24.08 30.00 -14.94
C GLY A 278 -22.82 29.50 -14.23
N THR A 279 -22.51 28.22 -14.42
CA THR A 279 -21.22 27.59 -14.08
C THR A 279 -20.45 27.27 -15.35
N LEU A 280 -19.13 27.46 -15.33
CA LEU A 280 -18.22 26.97 -16.37
C LEU A 280 -17.88 25.50 -16.09
N ILE A 281 -18.17 24.61 -17.04
CA ILE A 281 -17.72 23.21 -16.99
C ILE A 281 -16.59 23.07 -18.00
N SER A 282 -15.42 22.58 -17.58
CA SER A 282 -14.32 22.36 -18.53
C SER A 282 -13.36 21.23 -18.19
N ASP A 283 -12.71 20.68 -19.22
CA ASP A 283 -11.64 19.67 -19.09
C ASP A 283 -12.05 18.53 -18.14
N SER A 284 -13.25 17.99 -18.35
CA SER A 284 -13.98 17.12 -17.41
C SER A 284 -14.72 15.99 -18.15
N THR A 285 -15.01 14.88 -17.48
CA THR A 285 -15.69 13.71 -18.08
C THR A 285 -16.98 13.33 -17.36
N PHE A 286 -18.02 13.01 -18.13
CA PHE A 286 -19.31 12.49 -17.68
C PHE A 286 -19.53 11.10 -18.31
N SER A 287 -19.49 10.05 -17.50
CA SER A 287 -19.51 8.65 -17.94
C SER A 287 -20.68 7.84 -17.34
N GLY A 288 -21.53 7.23 -18.16
CA GLY A 288 -22.53 6.24 -17.69
C GLY A 288 -23.62 6.76 -16.73
N ASN A 289 -23.75 8.08 -16.54
CA ASN A 289 -24.73 8.67 -15.62
C ASN A 289 -26.17 8.52 -16.17
N LYS A 290 -27.16 8.39 -15.29
CA LYS A 290 -28.51 7.94 -15.66
C LYS A 290 -29.62 8.85 -15.12
N ALA A 291 -30.51 9.32 -15.98
CA ALA A 291 -31.70 10.07 -15.59
C ALA A 291 -32.99 9.36 -16.06
N THR A 292 -34.04 9.32 -15.23
CA THR A 292 -35.30 8.64 -15.60
C THR A 292 -36.26 9.47 -16.46
N SER A 293 -36.02 10.78 -16.60
CA SER A 293 -36.76 11.68 -17.49
C SER A 293 -35.85 12.31 -18.55
N GLY A 294 -34.79 13.02 -18.14
CA GLY A 294 -33.87 13.64 -19.09
C GLY A 294 -32.59 14.21 -18.50
N GLY A 295 -31.58 14.41 -19.35
CA GLY A 295 -30.25 14.87 -18.95
C GLY A 295 -29.49 13.81 -18.19
N GLY A 296 -29.13 12.70 -18.84
CA GLY A 296 -28.42 11.60 -18.16
C GLY A 296 -27.06 12.05 -17.62
N GLY A 297 -26.28 12.78 -18.43
CA GLY A 297 -25.06 13.45 -18.00
C GLY A 297 -25.36 14.76 -17.28
N ALA A 298 -26.02 15.70 -17.97
CA ALA A 298 -26.36 17.01 -17.41
C ALA A 298 -27.78 17.50 -17.78
N TYR A 299 -28.41 18.22 -16.85
CA TYR A 299 -29.69 18.92 -17.02
C TYR A 299 -29.55 20.43 -16.75
N PHE A 300 -30.11 21.27 -17.64
CA PHE A 300 -29.99 22.74 -17.58
C PHE A 300 -31.34 23.44 -17.73
N ASP A 301 -31.76 24.19 -16.70
CA ASP A 301 -33.10 24.78 -16.62
C ASP A 301 -33.05 26.28 -16.25
N ALA A 302 -34.03 27.06 -16.71
CA ALA A 302 -34.28 28.47 -16.34
C ALA A 302 -33.07 29.44 -16.22
N LEU A 303 -32.03 29.31 -17.05
CA LEU A 303 -30.77 30.05 -16.85
C LEU A 303 -30.92 31.58 -16.96
N SER A 304 -30.51 32.29 -15.90
CA SER A 304 -30.38 33.76 -15.88
C SER A 304 -29.10 34.29 -16.55
N SER A 305 -28.14 33.40 -16.81
CA SER A 305 -26.81 33.68 -17.38
C SER A 305 -26.38 32.54 -18.33
N SER A 306 -25.33 32.74 -19.14
CA SER A 306 -24.88 31.74 -20.12
C SER A 306 -23.97 30.68 -19.49
N ILE A 307 -24.35 29.40 -19.57
CA ILE A 307 -23.44 28.27 -19.28
C ILE A 307 -22.50 28.05 -20.47
N THR A 308 -21.23 27.76 -20.15
CA THR A 308 -20.19 27.38 -21.13
C THR A 308 -19.65 26.01 -20.78
N ILE A 309 -19.57 25.14 -21.79
CA ILE A 309 -18.98 23.80 -21.71
C ILE A 309 -17.82 23.75 -22.69
N ARG A 310 -16.59 23.60 -22.17
CA ARG A 310 -15.35 23.58 -22.98
C ARG A 310 -14.61 22.27 -22.75
N ASN A 311 -14.00 21.67 -23.78
CA ASN A 311 -13.11 20.51 -23.60
C ASN A 311 -13.71 19.38 -22.73
N THR A 312 -15.00 19.09 -22.84
CA THR A 312 -15.70 18.15 -21.93
C THR A 312 -16.16 16.92 -22.71
N THR A 313 -16.07 15.73 -22.11
CA THR A 313 -16.48 14.47 -22.75
C THR A 313 -17.69 13.86 -22.03
N PHE A 314 -18.82 13.79 -22.71
CA PHE A 314 -20.02 13.05 -22.28
C PHE A 314 -20.10 11.74 -23.07
N SER A 315 -20.13 10.59 -22.38
CA SER A 315 -20.18 9.25 -23.00
C SER A 315 -21.01 8.27 -22.17
N GLY A 316 -21.78 7.39 -22.82
CA GLY A 316 -22.57 6.33 -22.15
C GLY A 316 -23.75 6.83 -21.29
N ASN A 317 -23.93 8.14 -21.17
CA ASN A 317 -24.95 8.73 -20.31
C ASN A 317 -26.36 8.49 -20.89
N THR A 318 -27.34 8.18 -20.03
CA THR A 318 -28.55 7.47 -20.43
C THR A 318 -29.81 8.11 -19.85
N ALA A 319 -30.72 8.60 -20.71
CA ALA A 319 -32.00 9.17 -20.29
C ALA A 319 -33.00 9.25 -21.46
N PRO A 320 -34.32 9.11 -21.24
CA PRO A 320 -35.31 9.15 -22.33
C PRO A 320 -35.25 10.41 -23.21
N THR A 321 -34.87 11.55 -22.64
CA THR A 321 -34.69 12.83 -23.35
C THR A 321 -33.30 13.40 -23.07
N GLY A 322 -32.41 13.47 -24.06
CA GLY A 322 -31.04 13.99 -23.86
C GLY A 322 -30.23 13.13 -22.88
N GLY A 323 -29.83 11.92 -23.30
CA GLY A 323 -29.00 11.01 -22.52
C GLY A 323 -27.66 11.61 -22.12
N GLY A 324 -26.99 12.31 -23.05
CA GLY A 324 -25.89 13.22 -22.71
C GLY A 324 -26.40 14.44 -21.96
N ILE A 325 -27.14 15.31 -22.64
CA ILE A 325 -27.55 16.64 -22.13
C ILE A 325 -28.99 16.97 -22.50
N TYR A 326 -29.77 17.49 -21.54
CA TYR A 326 -31.10 18.05 -21.76
C TYR A 326 -31.20 19.49 -21.24
N SER A 327 -31.81 20.39 -22.01
CA SER A 327 -32.15 21.74 -21.56
C SER A 327 -33.54 22.20 -21.97
N THR A 328 -34.22 22.90 -21.05
CA THR A 328 -35.54 23.52 -21.19
C THR A 328 -35.47 25.02 -21.52
N ASN A 329 -34.27 25.53 -21.83
CA ASN A 329 -33.97 26.96 -21.88
C ASN A 329 -34.28 27.62 -23.24
N THR A 330 -34.52 28.94 -23.22
CA THR A 330 -34.61 29.83 -24.39
C THR A 330 -33.33 30.64 -24.64
N GLN A 331 -32.45 30.78 -23.65
CA GLN A 331 -31.14 31.44 -23.80
C GLN A 331 -30.05 30.45 -24.27
N SER A 332 -28.95 31.00 -24.77
CA SER A 332 -27.84 30.25 -25.38
C SER A 332 -27.07 29.38 -24.38
N LEU A 333 -26.87 28.12 -24.74
CA LEU A 333 -25.90 27.21 -24.13
C LEU A 333 -24.68 27.12 -25.05
N SER A 334 -23.49 27.43 -24.53
CA SER A 334 -22.26 27.51 -25.32
C SER A 334 -21.42 26.24 -25.19
N PHE A 335 -20.92 25.74 -26.33
CA PHE A 335 -20.01 24.60 -26.41
C PHE A 335 -18.76 24.94 -27.20
N GLN A 336 -17.61 24.48 -26.74
CA GLN A 336 -16.34 24.56 -27.45
C GLN A 336 -15.58 23.24 -27.29
N ASN A 337 -15.05 22.72 -28.40
CA ASN A 337 -14.09 21.61 -28.40
C ASN A 337 -14.50 20.41 -27.51
N SER A 338 -15.78 20.02 -27.51
CA SER A 338 -16.37 19.01 -26.60
C SER A 338 -17.02 17.84 -27.35
N ILE A 339 -17.14 16.69 -26.68
CA ILE A 339 -17.69 15.44 -27.23
C ILE A 339 -18.97 15.04 -26.49
N ILE A 340 -20.01 14.61 -27.20
CA ILE A 340 -21.20 13.97 -26.64
C ILE A 340 -21.53 12.71 -27.44
N ARG A 341 -21.40 11.52 -26.85
CA ARG A 341 -21.49 10.22 -27.54
C ARG A 341 -22.30 9.15 -26.79
N GLN A 342 -22.73 8.13 -27.52
CA GLN A 342 -23.16 6.81 -27.02
C GLN A 342 -24.25 6.85 -25.94
N SER A 343 -25.29 7.67 -26.11
CA SER A 343 -26.45 7.64 -25.22
C SER A 343 -27.26 6.33 -25.39
N SER A 344 -27.19 5.42 -24.41
CA SER A 344 -27.74 4.05 -24.58
C SER A 344 -29.27 4.01 -24.67
N THR A 345 -29.95 5.03 -24.14
CA THR A 345 -31.34 5.37 -24.46
C THR A 345 -31.48 6.88 -24.57
N GLY A 346 -32.42 7.32 -25.42
CA GLY A 346 -32.61 8.72 -25.79
C GLY A 346 -31.61 9.22 -26.85
N THR A 347 -31.76 10.48 -27.23
CA THR A 347 -30.79 11.21 -28.07
C THR A 347 -29.63 11.74 -27.23
N ASN A 348 -28.46 12.02 -27.82
CA ASN A 348 -27.34 12.64 -27.09
C ASN A 348 -27.70 13.99 -26.48
N CYS A 349 -28.41 14.81 -27.25
CA CYS A 349 -28.83 16.14 -26.90
C CYS A 349 -30.36 16.28 -27.00
N ALA A 350 -30.93 17.15 -26.17
CA ALA A 350 -32.26 17.69 -26.37
C ALA A 350 -32.33 19.14 -25.87
N ILE A 351 -32.91 20.05 -26.67
CA ILE A 351 -33.18 21.44 -26.26
C ILE A 351 -34.64 21.77 -26.58
N SER A 352 -35.32 22.40 -25.62
CA SER A 352 -36.71 22.85 -25.73
C SER A 352 -36.84 24.35 -25.45
N GLY A 353 -36.50 25.19 -26.43
CA GLY A 353 -36.82 26.63 -26.40
C GLY A 353 -35.79 27.56 -27.06
N GLY A 354 -34.52 27.13 -27.14
CA GLY A 354 -33.40 27.92 -27.64
C GLY A 354 -32.53 27.16 -28.65
N ALA A 355 -31.34 27.67 -28.91
CA ALA A 355 -30.35 27.07 -29.80
C ALA A 355 -28.98 26.99 -29.13
N PHE A 356 -28.18 25.99 -29.51
CA PHE A 356 -26.76 25.95 -29.19
C PHE A 356 -26.05 27.13 -29.86
N THR A 357 -25.34 27.96 -29.09
CA THR A 357 -24.25 28.77 -29.65
C THR A 357 -22.98 27.93 -29.58
N ALA A 358 -22.91 26.91 -30.44
CA ALA A 358 -21.72 26.09 -30.55
C ALA A 358 -20.63 26.89 -31.29
N ASP A 359 -19.57 27.22 -30.58
CA ASP A 359 -18.29 27.57 -31.20
C ASP A 359 -17.64 26.29 -31.78
N SER A 360 -16.49 26.45 -32.42
CA SER A 360 -15.96 25.44 -33.35
C SER A 360 -15.59 24.09 -32.71
N ALA A 361 -15.58 23.04 -33.54
CA ALA A 361 -15.07 21.69 -33.26
C ALA A 361 -15.73 20.94 -32.09
N ASN A 362 -17.05 20.98 -31.96
CA ASN A 362 -17.78 20.03 -31.10
C ASN A 362 -18.19 18.79 -31.90
N LEU A 363 -18.16 17.60 -31.29
CA LEU A 363 -18.42 16.31 -31.94
C LEU A 363 -19.57 15.54 -31.27
N ALA A 364 -20.37 14.86 -32.08
CA ALA A 364 -21.38 13.90 -31.62
C ALA A 364 -21.58 12.75 -32.61
N ASP A 365 -21.97 11.59 -32.09
CA ASP A 365 -22.27 10.37 -32.89
C ASP A 365 -23.76 10.26 -33.29
N ASP A 366 -24.61 11.20 -32.88
CA ASP A 366 -25.97 11.39 -33.38
C ASP A 366 -26.24 12.84 -33.82
N ALA A 367 -27.28 13.01 -34.64
CA ALA A 367 -27.66 14.30 -35.22
C ALA A 367 -28.49 15.20 -34.27
N SER A 368 -28.59 14.87 -32.98
CA SER A 368 -29.48 15.58 -32.04
C SER A 368 -28.88 16.86 -31.45
N CYS A 369 -27.55 17.00 -31.46
CA CYS A 369 -26.84 18.18 -31.00
C CYS A 369 -26.86 19.27 -32.10
N THR A 370 -28.07 19.77 -32.40
CA THR A 370 -28.39 20.63 -33.55
C THR A 370 -27.72 22.01 -33.46
N GLY A 371 -26.49 22.08 -33.94
CA GLY A 371 -25.65 23.29 -33.88
C GLY A 371 -24.16 22.99 -33.98
N PHE A 372 -23.73 21.74 -33.74
CA PHE A 372 -22.34 21.33 -33.95
C PHE A 372 -22.02 21.34 -35.46
N THR A 373 -21.23 22.32 -35.91
CA THR A 373 -21.09 22.71 -37.34
C THR A 373 -19.91 22.08 -38.08
N ASN A 374 -18.92 21.51 -37.37
CA ASN A 374 -17.69 20.99 -37.98
C ASN A 374 -17.67 19.45 -38.02
N LEU A 375 -16.89 18.91 -38.96
CA LEU A 375 -16.63 17.46 -39.12
C LEU A 375 -17.89 16.58 -39.17
N SER A 376 -18.75 16.80 -40.17
CA SER A 376 -19.72 15.80 -40.67
C SER A 376 -20.52 15.03 -39.60
N ASN A 377 -21.11 15.74 -38.64
CA ASN A 377 -22.06 15.18 -37.68
C ASN A 377 -23.25 14.50 -38.43
N PRO A 378 -23.63 13.24 -38.11
CA PRO A 378 -23.12 12.39 -37.04
C PRO A 378 -21.79 11.70 -37.38
N VAL A 379 -20.83 11.78 -36.47
CA VAL A 379 -19.50 11.19 -36.64
C VAL A 379 -19.52 9.71 -36.26
N GLN A 380 -19.48 8.86 -37.28
CA GLN A 380 -19.31 7.42 -37.08
C GLN A 380 -17.87 7.10 -36.67
N ASN A 381 -17.72 6.13 -35.75
CA ASN A 381 -16.43 5.62 -35.26
C ASN A 381 -15.49 6.72 -34.74
N LEU A 382 -15.91 7.38 -33.66
CA LEU A 382 -15.09 8.39 -32.97
C LEU A 382 -13.75 7.86 -32.44
N ASN A 383 -13.55 6.53 -32.30
CA ASN A 383 -12.30 5.89 -31.85
C ASN A 383 -11.69 6.53 -30.59
N ILE A 384 -12.57 6.81 -29.64
CA ILE A 384 -12.25 7.15 -28.26
C ILE A 384 -12.50 5.88 -27.45
N GLY A 385 -11.57 5.50 -26.59
CA GLY A 385 -11.61 4.26 -25.81
C GLY A 385 -12.67 4.24 -24.69
N THR A 386 -12.36 3.43 -23.68
CA THR A 386 -13.15 3.16 -22.47
C THR A 386 -12.81 4.12 -21.31
N PHE A 387 -13.59 4.06 -20.22
CA PHE A 387 -13.51 5.00 -19.10
C PHE A 387 -12.50 4.51 -18.06
N ALA A 388 -11.28 5.04 -18.11
CA ALA A 388 -10.12 4.53 -17.39
C ALA A 388 -9.41 5.61 -16.57
N ASP A 389 -8.50 5.21 -15.68
CA ASP A 389 -7.42 6.12 -15.32
C ASP A 389 -6.44 6.12 -16.51
N ASN A 390 -6.10 7.31 -17.01
CA ASN A 390 -5.18 7.49 -18.14
C ASN A 390 -4.00 8.40 -17.75
N GLY A 391 -3.63 8.41 -16.45
CA GLY A 391 -2.49 9.15 -15.90
C GLY A 391 -2.84 10.49 -15.26
N GLY A 392 -4.04 10.64 -14.69
CA GLY A 392 -4.51 11.90 -14.09
C GLY A 392 -5.47 11.71 -12.92
N SER A 393 -5.63 12.74 -12.08
CA SER A 393 -6.42 12.74 -10.83
C SER A 393 -7.86 12.19 -10.90
N THR A 394 -8.48 12.19 -12.08
CA THR A 394 -9.84 11.69 -12.30
C THR A 394 -9.90 10.86 -13.58
N LYS A 395 -10.82 9.88 -13.62
CA LYS A 395 -10.94 8.99 -14.78
C LYS A 395 -11.43 9.73 -16.02
N THR A 396 -10.87 9.37 -17.17
CA THR A 396 -11.05 10.04 -18.46
C THR A 396 -11.33 9.01 -19.56
N PHE A 397 -11.47 9.48 -20.80
CA PHE A 397 -11.51 8.61 -21.98
C PHE A 397 -10.30 8.92 -22.89
N ALA A 398 -9.40 7.95 -23.08
CA ALA A 398 -8.28 8.10 -24.00
C ALA A 398 -8.74 8.14 -25.46
N ILE A 399 -8.03 8.91 -26.29
CA ILE A 399 -8.27 9.02 -27.73
C ILE A 399 -7.22 8.15 -28.45
N SER A 400 -7.64 7.27 -29.36
CA SER A 400 -6.73 6.36 -30.08
C SER A 400 -6.64 6.67 -31.57
N GLN A 401 -5.53 6.32 -32.21
CA GLN A 401 -5.39 6.48 -33.65
C GLN A 401 -6.14 5.36 -34.40
N PRO A 402 -6.89 5.65 -35.48
CA PRO A 402 -7.22 6.98 -36.02
C PRO A 402 -8.58 7.48 -35.49
N SER A 403 -8.60 8.59 -34.74
CA SER A 403 -9.82 9.21 -34.23
C SER A 403 -10.11 10.57 -34.87
N PRO A 404 -11.38 10.87 -35.26
CA PRO A 404 -11.83 12.19 -35.67
C PRO A 404 -11.80 13.27 -34.57
N ALA A 405 -11.38 12.94 -33.34
CA ALA A 405 -11.14 13.91 -32.28
C ALA A 405 -9.68 14.42 -32.24
N LEU A 406 -8.75 13.71 -32.89
CA LEU A 406 -7.31 14.06 -32.89
C LEU A 406 -7.01 15.30 -33.74
N ASP A 407 -6.16 16.21 -33.25
CA ASP A 407 -5.67 17.39 -33.97
C ASP A 407 -6.81 18.19 -34.66
N SER A 408 -8.03 18.16 -34.09
CA SER A 408 -9.28 18.53 -34.79
C SER A 408 -9.97 19.79 -34.25
N SER A 409 -9.44 20.41 -33.19
CA SER A 409 -9.92 21.71 -32.71
C SER A 409 -9.68 22.81 -33.75
N SER A 410 -10.75 23.50 -34.18
CA SER A 410 -10.66 24.63 -35.12
C SER A 410 -10.32 25.97 -34.45
N VAL A 411 -10.03 25.96 -33.15
CA VAL A 411 -9.56 27.09 -32.35
C VAL A 411 -8.27 26.67 -31.63
N ALA A 412 -7.28 27.56 -31.59
CA ALA A 412 -6.05 27.34 -30.84
C ALA A 412 -6.36 27.14 -29.35
N CYS A 413 -6.09 25.93 -28.83
CA CYS A 413 -6.27 25.62 -27.43
C CYS A 413 -5.17 26.27 -26.57
N SER A 414 -5.48 26.56 -25.32
CA SER A 414 -4.50 26.90 -24.29
C SER A 414 -4.90 26.26 -22.96
N GLY A 415 -3.93 26.10 -22.06
CA GLY A 415 -4.11 25.32 -20.83
C GLY A 415 -3.92 23.82 -21.08
N PHE A 416 -4.79 23.01 -20.48
CA PHE A 416 -4.53 21.61 -20.17
C PHE A 416 -5.72 20.70 -20.49
N ASP A 417 -5.49 19.40 -20.56
CA ASP A 417 -6.54 18.37 -20.50
C ASP A 417 -6.90 18.00 -19.04
N GLN A 418 -7.86 17.09 -18.87
CA GLN A 418 -8.34 16.63 -17.55
C GLN A 418 -7.25 16.01 -16.66
N ARG A 419 -6.10 15.61 -17.24
CA ARG A 419 -4.97 14.98 -16.54
C ARG A 419 -3.82 15.95 -16.24
N GLY A 420 -3.87 17.17 -16.75
CA GLY A 420 -2.79 18.14 -16.67
C GLY A 420 -1.83 18.15 -17.88
N VAL A 421 -2.09 17.36 -18.92
CA VAL A 421 -1.30 17.40 -20.17
C VAL A 421 -1.56 18.71 -20.88
N ALA A 422 -0.52 19.42 -21.31
CA ALA A 422 -0.68 20.69 -22.02
C ALA A 422 -1.29 20.49 -23.41
N ARG A 423 -2.18 21.41 -23.83
CA ARG A 423 -2.83 21.33 -25.14
C ARG A 423 -2.04 22.04 -26.23
N GLY A 424 -2.14 21.54 -27.46
CA GLY A 424 -1.33 21.95 -28.61
C GLY A 424 -0.21 20.95 -28.96
N LEU A 425 -0.31 19.69 -28.53
CA LEU A 425 0.78 18.71 -28.62
C LEU A 425 0.63 17.72 -29.78
N ASN A 426 0.56 18.24 -31.01
CA ASN A 426 0.51 17.42 -32.22
C ASN A 426 1.57 16.29 -32.24
N MET A 427 1.23 15.17 -32.89
CA MET A 427 2.06 13.95 -32.89
C MET A 427 3.42 14.09 -33.61
N VAL A 428 3.75 15.28 -34.12
CA VAL A 428 5.05 15.62 -34.73
C VAL A 428 5.97 16.38 -33.74
N GLY A 429 5.51 16.65 -32.51
CA GLY A 429 6.28 17.29 -31.46
C GLY A 429 6.66 18.74 -31.74
N ASN A 430 5.90 19.43 -32.61
CA ASN A 430 6.28 20.75 -33.12
C ASN A 430 5.81 21.88 -32.19
N ILE A 431 6.55 22.09 -31.10
CA ILE A 431 6.34 23.02 -29.95
C ILE A 431 6.24 24.54 -30.27
N ASN A 432 5.78 24.92 -31.46
CA ASN A 432 5.45 26.31 -31.77
C ASN A 432 4.04 26.64 -31.24
N ALA A 433 3.78 27.92 -30.94
CA ALA A 433 2.54 28.36 -30.29
C ALA A 433 1.28 27.78 -30.98
N PRO A 434 0.34 27.19 -30.20
CA PRO A 434 -0.70 26.31 -30.70
C PRO A 434 -1.61 27.00 -31.72
N ARG A 435 -1.96 26.27 -32.77
CA ARG A 435 -2.81 26.75 -33.86
C ARG A 435 -4.14 26.00 -33.84
N ALA A 436 -5.06 26.45 -34.68
CA ALA A 436 -6.19 25.61 -35.05
C ALA A 436 -5.66 24.37 -35.80
N GLY A 437 -6.00 23.18 -35.32
CA GLY A 437 -5.51 21.90 -35.82
C GLY A 437 -4.27 21.32 -35.12
N ASP A 438 -3.91 21.80 -33.92
CA ASP A 438 -2.82 21.23 -33.10
C ASP A 438 -3.30 20.59 -31.77
N CYS A 439 -4.62 20.52 -31.53
CA CYS A 439 -5.18 20.04 -30.25
C CYS A 439 -6.48 19.25 -30.41
N ASP A 440 -6.73 18.39 -29.42
CA ASP A 440 -7.75 17.34 -29.46
C ASP A 440 -9.10 17.81 -28.92
N VAL A 441 -10.17 17.20 -29.44
CA VAL A 441 -11.54 17.46 -28.99
C VAL A 441 -11.85 16.67 -27.71
N GLY A 442 -12.46 17.32 -26.73
CA GLY A 442 -12.92 16.72 -25.47
C GLY A 442 -11.93 16.87 -24.32
N ALA A 443 -12.09 16.03 -23.31
CA ALA A 443 -11.39 16.12 -22.02
C ALA A 443 -9.95 15.58 -22.00
N PHE A 444 -9.47 15.05 -23.13
CA PHE A 444 -8.18 14.38 -23.28
C PHE A 444 -7.34 15.08 -24.35
N GLU A 445 -6.02 14.94 -24.27
CA GLU A 445 -5.06 15.35 -25.30
C GLU A 445 -4.00 14.26 -25.52
N VAL A 446 -3.86 13.74 -26.73
CA VAL A 446 -2.73 12.87 -27.10
C VAL A 446 -1.45 13.71 -27.13
N ALA A 447 -0.39 13.20 -26.51
CA ALA A 447 0.92 13.82 -26.50
C ALA A 447 2.00 12.80 -26.89
N PRO A 448 3.11 13.21 -27.54
CA PRO A 448 4.24 12.33 -27.81
C PRO A 448 4.83 11.74 -26.52
N ALA A 449 5.24 10.47 -26.56
CA ALA A 449 5.86 9.79 -25.42
C ALA A 449 7.08 10.57 -24.89
N GLY A 450 7.12 10.80 -23.58
CA GLY A 450 8.15 11.61 -22.91
C GLY A 450 7.84 13.11 -22.78
N SER A 451 6.67 13.58 -23.21
CA SER A 451 6.24 15.01 -23.06
C SER A 451 5.76 15.38 -21.65
N ILE A 452 6.15 14.61 -20.63
CA ILE A 452 5.53 14.53 -19.31
C ILE A 452 6.59 14.84 -18.25
N ARG A 453 6.45 16.00 -17.60
CA ARG A 453 7.32 16.46 -16.50
C ARG A 453 6.85 15.95 -15.14
N THR A 454 7.78 15.82 -14.21
CA THR A 454 7.54 15.68 -12.76
C THR A 454 8.34 16.72 -11.98
N LEU A 455 7.85 17.09 -10.79
CA LEU A 455 8.53 17.96 -9.83
C LEU A 455 8.88 17.13 -8.59
N GLN A 456 10.10 17.28 -8.05
CA GLN A 456 10.55 16.56 -6.87
C GLN A 456 11.46 17.41 -5.99
N PHE A 457 11.43 17.20 -4.67
CA PHE A 457 12.50 17.68 -3.81
C PHE A 457 13.82 16.98 -4.17
N ALA A 458 14.95 17.70 -4.08
CA ALA A 458 16.25 17.10 -4.39
C ALA A 458 16.72 16.06 -3.35
N THR A 459 16.10 16.06 -2.16
CA THR A 459 16.21 15.05 -1.10
C THR A 459 14.85 14.88 -0.42
N SER A 460 14.57 13.72 0.18
CA SER A 460 13.33 13.44 0.92
C SER A 460 13.33 13.97 2.37
N ALA A 461 14.46 14.45 2.87
CA ALA A 461 14.59 14.98 4.22
C ALA A 461 15.72 16.02 4.34
N SER A 462 15.65 16.80 5.43
CA SER A 462 16.71 17.68 5.96
C SER A 462 16.80 17.53 7.48
N SER A 463 17.97 17.79 8.05
CA SER A 463 18.21 17.70 9.50
C SER A 463 18.80 18.99 10.04
N VAL A 464 18.21 19.56 11.10
CA VAL A 464 18.53 20.90 11.60
C VAL A 464 19.21 20.82 12.98
N PRO A 465 20.44 21.37 13.14
CA PRO A 465 21.10 21.43 14.43
C PRO A 465 20.35 22.27 15.47
N VAL A 466 20.42 21.84 16.73
CA VAL A 466 19.80 22.49 17.90
C VAL A 466 20.14 23.98 17.99
N GLY A 467 19.14 24.84 18.20
CA GLY A 467 19.33 26.28 18.38
C GLY A 467 19.60 27.07 17.08
N THR A 468 19.44 26.45 15.91
CA THR A 468 19.50 27.15 14.62
C THR A 468 18.26 28.03 14.45
N SER A 469 18.44 29.35 14.37
CA SER A 469 17.39 30.30 13.99
C SER A 469 17.71 30.96 12.64
N GLY A 470 16.72 31.02 11.76
CA GLY A 470 16.87 31.49 10.38
C GLY A 470 15.98 30.73 9.39
N THR A 471 16.19 30.98 8.09
CA THR A 471 15.40 30.37 7.01
C THR A 471 16.15 29.19 6.39
N ILE A 472 15.59 28.00 6.51
CA ILE A 472 16.04 26.80 5.76
C ILE A 472 15.69 27.00 4.29
N GLN A 473 16.59 26.57 3.41
CA GLN A 473 16.39 26.55 1.97
C GLN A 473 16.26 25.08 1.53
N VAL A 474 15.03 24.60 1.33
CA VAL A 474 14.80 23.20 0.90
C VAL A 474 14.83 23.13 -0.64
N PRO A 475 15.78 22.41 -1.27
CA PRO A 475 15.97 22.41 -2.71
C PRO A 475 14.88 21.64 -3.47
N ILE A 476 14.34 22.25 -4.51
CA ILE A 476 13.34 21.70 -5.43
C ILE A 476 13.97 21.56 -6.82
N THR A 477 13.69 20.43 -7.48
CA THR A 477 14.17 20.07 -8.81
C THR A 477 13.03 19.68 -9.75
N LEU A 478 13.20 19.98 -11.04
CA LEU A 478 12.25 19.72 -12.11
C LEU A 478 12.90 18.78 -13.12
N ASP A 479 12.28 17.64 -13.41
CA ASP A 479 12.79 16.72 -14.42
C ASP A 479 12.30 17.11 -15.82
N SER A 480 13.17 17.77 -16.60
CA SER A 480 13.16 17.76 -18.07
C SER A 480 14.29 18.64 -18.65
N THR A 481 14.86 18.26 -19.78
CA THR A 481 15.97 18.98 -20.45
C THR A 481 15.52 20.00 -21.51
N LEU A 482 14.21 20.11 -21.77
CA LEU A 482 13.64 20.88 -22.89
C LEU A 482 12.42 21.73 -22.49
N TYR A 483 12.66 22.98 -22.07
CA TYR A 483 11.94 24.18 -22.53
C TYR A 483 12.67 25.47 -22.10
N GLN A 484 12.27 26.63 -22.62
CA GLN A 484 12.71 27.95 -22.12
C GLN A 484 11.54 28.89 -21.82
N ALA A 485 11.69 29.64 -20.73
CA ALA A 485 11.01 30.92 -20.46
C ALA A 485 9.52 30.92 -20.01
N ASP A 486 9.11 29.95 -19.19
CA ASP A 486 7.95 30.10 -18.29
C ASP A 486 8.35 29.86 -16.83
N THR A 487 7.67 30.53 -15.90
CA THR A 487 7.85 30.37 -14.45
C THR A 487 6.70 29.58 -13.84
N VAL A 488 6.99 28.41 -13.27
CA VAL A 488 5.99 27.56 -12.61
C VAL A 488 5.78 28.02 -11.17
N LYS A 489 4.57 27.96 -10.64
CA LYS A 489 4.29 28.22 -9.23
C LYS A 489 4.01 26.92 -8.48
N ALA A 490 4.66 26.71 -7.34
CA ALA A 490 4.39 25.61 -6.42
C ALA A 490 3.79 26.18 -5.12
N TYR A 491 2.66 25.61 -4.71
CA TYR A 491 2.05 25.81 -3.41
C TYR A 491 2.68 24.85 -2.40
N ILE A 492 3.19 25.36 -1.28
CA ILE A 492 3.87 24.55 -0.26
C ILE A 492 3.19 24.76 1.10
N TRP A 493 2.95 23.68 1.82
CA TRP A 493 2.35 23.67 3.16
C TRP A 493 3.08 22.67 4.08
N VAL A 494 2.73 22.66 5.37
CA VAL A 494 3.20 21.67 6.35
C VAL A 494 2.08 20.67 6.66
N SER A 495 2.38 19.37 6.77
CA SER A 495 1.36 18.33 6.95
C SER A 495 1.83 17.10 7.75
N GLY A 496 1.27 16.87 8.94
CA GLY A 496 1.57 15.69 9.76
C GLY A 496 2.96 15.68 10.41
N GLY A 497 3.57 16.85 10.59
CA GLY A 497 4.82 17.01 11.33
C GLY A 497 4.59 17.30 12.81
N THR A 498 5.46 16.81 13.70
CA THR A 498 5.36 17.03 15.16
C THR A 498 5.91 18.38 15.64
N ALA A 499 6.37 19.23 14.71
CA ALA A 499 6.74 20.63 14.98
C ALA A 499 5.51 21.54 15.00
N VAL A 500 5.54 22.56 15.86
CA VAL A 500 4.39 23.44 16.12
C VAL A 500 4.59 24.81 15.47
N ALA A 501 3.65 25.17 14.59
CA ALA A 501 3.58 26.50 13.98
C ALA A 501 3.47 27.60 15.05
N GLY A 502 4.21 28.70 14.87
CA GLY A 502 4.27 29.79 15.85
C GLY A 502 5.22 29.56 17.03
N ILE A 503 5.73 28.34 17.23
CA ILE A 503 6.69 27.99 18.27
C ILE A 503 8.03 27.59 17.66
N ASP A 504 8.04 26.54 16.84
CA ASP A 504 9.27 25.96 16.26
C ASP A 504 9.57 26.52 14.86
N TYR A 505 8.54 26.91 14.12
CA TYR A 505 8.65 27.60 12.83
C TYR A 505 7.58 28.67 12.69
N ALA A 506 7.84 29.68 11.86
CA ALA A 506 6.91 30.79 11.62
C ALA A 506 5.61 30.26 10.99
N PRO A 507 4.41 30.74 11.38
CA PRO A 507 3.13 30.20 10.91
C PRO A 507 3.07 30.08 9.38
N TYR A 508 3.17 28.84 8.90
CA TYR A 508 3.41 28.53 7.50
C TYR A 508 2.09 28.32 6.79
N GLY A 509 1.49 29.43 6.33
CA GLY A 509 0.43 29.38 5.32
C GLY A 509 0.97 28.83 3.98
N VAL A 510 0.10 28.76 2.98
CA VAL A 510 0.49 28.26 1.64
C VAL A 510 1.50 29.21 0.98
N GLU A 511 2.79 28.89 1.03
CA GLU A 511 3.84 29.64 0.34
C GLU A 511 3.75 29.37 -1.17
N THR A 512 3.97 30.40 -2.00
CA THR A 512 3.98 30.28 -3.47
C THR A 512 5.40 30.44 -4.01
N VAL A 513 6.14 29.34 -4.12
CA VAL A 513 7.49 29.33 -4.72
C VAL A 513 7.37 29.48 -6.24
N THR A 514 8.09 30.44 -6.82
CA THR A 514 8.10 30.68 -8.27
C THR A 514 9.38 30.12 -8.87
N ILE A 515 9.26 28.98 -9.54
CA ILE A 515 10.37 28.20 -10.09
C ILE A 515 10.84 28.80 -11.42
N ALA A 516 12.12 29.12 -11.52
CA ALA A 516 12.75 29.67 -12.72
C ALA A 516 13.95 28.82 -13.18
N ARG A 517 14.02 28.57 -14.49
CA ARG A 517 15.11 27.93 -15.28
C ARG A 517 15.63 26.56 -14.78
N ALA A 518 15.79 25.61 -15.70
CA ALA A 518 16.50 24.33 -15.47
C ALA A 518 18.03 24.48 -15.25
N THR A 519 18.51 25.66 -14.86
CA THR A 519 19.93 25.98 -14.59
C THR A 519 20.12 26.70 -13.24
N GLU A 520 19.06 26.96 -12.49
CA GLU A 520 19.09 27.64 -11.19
C GLU A 520 18.45 26.71 -10.14
N LEU A 521 19.08 26.58 -8.97
CA LEU A 521 18.50 25.84 -7.85
C LEU A 521 17.37 26.67 -7.24
N ASN A 522 16.19 26.08 -7.15
CA ASN A 522 14.99 26.72 -6.60
C ASN A 522 14.72 26.15 -5.19
N PHE A 523 14.18 26.95 -4.27
CA PHE A 523 14.09 26.59 -2.85
C PHE A 523 12.75 26.97 -2.21
N ALA A 524 12.32 26.20 -1.20
CA ALA A 524 11.26 26.55 -0.24
C ALA A 524 11.84 27.18 1.04
N ASN A 525 11.12 28.12 1.67
CA ASN A 525 11.68 29.02 2.69
C ASN A 525 11.12 28.78 4.11
N VAL A 526 11.49 27.66 4.75
CA VAL A 526 11.02 27.40 6.12
C VAL A 526 11.78 28.27 7.12
N THR A 527 11.11 29.30 7.64
CA THR A 527 11.69 30.19 8.65
C THR A 527 11.45 29.62 10.04
N LEU A 528 12.54 29.20 10.69
CA LEU A 528 12.54 28.71 12.06
C LEU A 528 12.36 29.86 13.06
N LEU A 529 11.52 29.63 14.06
CA LEU A 529 11.45 30.48 15.24
C LEU A 529 12.42 29.93 16.29
N ASN A 530 12.96 30.80 17.15
CA ASN A 530 14.08 30.44 18.02
C ASN A 530 13.63 29.68 19.28
N SER A 531 12.99 28.52 19.11
CA SER A 531 12.91 27.49 20.13
C SER A 531 14.06 26.49 19.95
N ALA A 532 14.72 26.11 21.04
CA ALA A 532 15.33 24.79 21.11
C ALA A 532 14.26 23.84 21.65
N PRO A 533 13.65 22.96 20.84
CA PRO A 533 12.64 22.04 21.35
C PRO A 533 13.28 21.06 22.35
N THR A 534 12.50 20.53 23.29
CA THR A 534 13.00 19.62 24.33
C THR A 534 13.06 18.15 23.89
N THR A 535 12.48 17.85 22.74
CA THR A 535 12.41 16.54 22.08
C THR A 535 12.54 16.77 20.58
N ASP A 536 12.87 15.73 19.81
CA ASP A 536 12.87 15.82 18.35
C ASP A 536 11.46 16.14 17.82
N LYS A 537 11.41 16.96 16.76
CA LYS A 537 10.17 17.41 16.11
C LYS A 537 10.36 17.44 14.60
N THR A 538 9.32 17.11 13.83
CA THR A 538 9.36 17.13 12.36
C THR A 538 8.52 18.26 11.77
N ILE A 539 9.05 19.01 10.81
CA ILE A 539 8.26 19.82 9.87
C ILE A 539 8.21 19.02 8.57
N ILE A 540 7.10 18.35 8.28
CA ILE A 540 6.91 17.69 6.99
C ILE A 540 6.39 18.72 6.00
N LEU A 541 7.25 19.16 5.09
CA LEU A 541 6.86 19.97 3.94
C LEU A 541 6.18 19.11 2.87
N SER A 542 5.16 19.66 2.23
CA SER A 542 4.44 19.06 1.12
C SER A 542 4.08 20.11 0.09
N PHE A 543 3.99 19.74 -1.18
CA PHE A 543 3.64 20.68 -2.25
C PHE A 543 2.60 20.14 -3.23
N ALA A 544 1.93 21.08 -3.90
CA ALA A 544 1.14 20.89 -5.12
C ALA A 544 1.49 22.01 -6.09
N MET A 545 1.38 21.78 -7.40
CA MET A 545 1.71 22.80 -8.40
C MET A 545 0.47 23.62 -8.76
N GLN A 546 0.65 24.93 -8.94
CA GLN A 546 -0.29 25.74 -9.71
C GLN A 546 0.04 25.56 -11.20
N ASN A 547 -0.86 24.87 -11.91
CA ASN A 547 -0.92 24.64 -13.36
C ASN A 547 0.15 25.35 -14.22
N GLY A 548 1.18 24.63 -14.65
CA GLY A 548 2.22 25.05 -15.60
C GLY A 548 2.43 24.01 -16.71
N PRO A 549 2.87 24.39 -17.93
CA PRO A 549 2.76 23.55 -19.13
C PRO A 549 3.60 22.25 -19.14
N GLY A 550 2.91 21.10 -19.23
CA GLY A 550 3.48 19.82 -19.67
C GLY A 550 3.80 18.80 -18.57
N PHE A 551 2.96 18.67 -17.54
CA PHE A 551 3.11 17.63 -16.50
C PHE A 551 2.03 16.57 -16.69
N SER A 552 2.28 15.33 -16.26
CA SER A 552 1.22 14.35 -16.01
C SER A 552 1.71 13.29 -15.04
N GLY A 553 0.80 12.40 -14.65
CA GLY A 553 0.98 11.55 -13.48
C GLY A 553 -0.03 11.98 -12.43
N ALA A 554 -0.83 11.02 -11.99
CA ALA A 554 -1.78 11.23 -10.91
C ALA A 554 -1.02 11.32 -9.58
N THR A 555 -0.40 12.48 -9.30
CA THR A 555 -0.12 12.88 -7.91
C THR A 555 -1.46 13.14 -7.24
N ARG A 556 -2.12 12.05 -6.85
CA ARG A 556 -3.10 12.05 -5.78
C ARG A 556 -2.53 12.90 -4.63
N LEU A 557 -3.32 13.79 -4.03
CA LEU A 557 -3.16 13.98 -2.60
C LEU A 557 -3.39 12.59 -1.96
N GLY A 558 -2.50 12.18 -1.06
CA GLY A 558 -2.28 10.78 -0.69
C GLY A 558 -1.04 10.12 -1.31
N THR A 559 -0.56 10.56 -2.48
CA THR A 559 0.83 10.34 -2.94
C THR A 559 1.65 11.61 -2.71
N GLN A 560 1.76 11.98 -1.43
CA GLN A 560 2.39 13.22 -1.01
C GLN A 560 3.90 13.13 -1.17
N LEU A 561 4.49 13.91 -2.09
CA LEU A 561 5.94 14.14 -2.11
C LEU A 561 6.29 15.00 -0.91
N THR A 562 6.67 14.35 0.18
CA THR A 562 7.06 14.95 1.44
C THR A 562 8.55 15.30 1.47
N HIS A 563 8.89 16.33 2.23
CA HIS A 563 10.26 16.59 2.67
C HIS A 563 10.26 16.81 4.18
N THR A 564 10.75 15.82 4.92
CA THR A 564 10.78 15.86 6.38
C THR A 564 11.99 16.66 6.86
N ILE A 565 11.75 17.84 7.43
CA ILE A 565 12.75 18.58 8.18
C ILE A 565 12.71 18.13 9.63
N THR A 566 13.71 17.39 10.10
CA THR A 566 13.85 17.08 11.52
C THR A 566 14.52 18.23 12.24
N LEU A 567 13.78 18.88 13.14
CA LEU A 567 14.31 19.75 14.18
C LEU A 567 14.72 18.84 15.34
N PHE A 568 16.02 18.71 15.58
CA PHE A 568 16.46 17.99 16.77
C PHE A 568 16.07 18.77 18.03
N GLY A 569 15.59 18.05 19.04
CA GLY A 569 15.48 18.56 20.39
C GLY A 569 16.86 18.92 20.93
N ASN A 570 16.94 19.44 22.15
CA ASN A 570 18.21 19.49 22.89
C ASN A 570 18.62 18.07 23.30
N GLN A 571 19.04 17.31 22.29
CA GLN A 571 19.52 15.94 22.27
C GLN A 571 20.95 15.95 21.73
N THR A 572 21.78 15.00 22.18
CA THR A 572 23.11 14.82 21.59
C THR A 572 23.01 14.19 20.19
N THR A 573 24.05 14.35 19.37
CA THR A 573 24.19 13.50 18.18
C THR A 573 24.35 12.06 18.62
N GLY A 574 23.51 11.16 18.11
CA GLY A 574 23.60 9.72 18.37
C GLY A 574 24.98 9.15 18.00
N GLN A 575 25.40 8.14 18.73
CA GLN A 575 26.71 7.52 18.66
C GLN A 575 26.70 6.25 17.79
N THR A 576 27.89 5.85 17.34
CA THR A 576 28.10 4.56 16.68
C THR A 576 29.02 3.69 17.54
N TYR A 577 28.53 2.52 17.91
CA TYR A 577 29.27 1.49 18.63
C TYR A 577 29.60 0.34 17.66
N SER A 578 30.71 -0.37 17.89
CA SER A 578 31.06 -1.58 17.11
C SER A 578 31.42 -2.71 18.06
N THR A 579 30.88 -3.91 17.84
CA THR A 579 30.94 -5.00 18.82
C THR A 579 31.14 -6.37 18.17
N GLY A 580 32.11 -7.14 18.66
CA GLY A 580 32.40 -8.52 18.21
C GLY A 580 32.23 -9.56 19.34
N SER A 581 31.58 -9.20 20.43
CA SER A 581 31.38 -10.09 21.58
C SER A 581 30.15 -9.73 22.41
N ALA A 582 29.61 -10.71 23.14
CA ALA A 582 28.47 -10.53 24.02
C ALA A 582 28.71 -9.43 25.08
N SER A 583 29.93 -9.35 25.64
CA SER A 583 30.30 -8.31 26.61
C SER A 583 30.34 -6.91 26.00
N GLU A 584 30.80 -6.77 24.76
CA GLU A 584 30.80 -5.48 24.07
C GLU A 584 29.39 -5.04 23.70
N LEU A 585 28.53 -5.97 23.25
CA LEU A 585 27.13 -5.69 22.94
C LEU A 585 26.32 -5.28 24.19
N VAL A 586 26.51 -5.96 25.32
CA VAL A 586 25.93 -5.55 26.61
C VAL A 586 26.36 -4.12 26.98
N ASN A 587 27.65 -3.79 26.82
CA ASN A 587 28.16 -2.45 27.11
C ASN A 587 27.66 -1.38 26.12
N ALA A 588 27.54 -1.72 24.83
CA ALA A 588 27.04 -0.83 23.79
C ALA A 588 25.57 -0.49 24.00
N ILE A 589 24.71 -1.48 24.23
CA ILE A 589 23.28 -1.27 24.57
C ILE A 589 23.16 -0.47 25.88
N THR A 590 23.97 -0.78 26.90
CA THR A 590 23.96 -0.03 28.17
C THR A 590 24.37 1.43 27.98
N SER A 591 25.29 1.72 27.04
CA SER A 591 25.71 3.10 26.73
C SER A 591 24.65 3.83 25.92
N ALA A 592 24.12 3.19 24.87
CA ALA A 592 23.05 3.72 24.02
C ALA A 592 21.76 4.03 24.80
N ASN A 593 21.45 3.25 25.84
CA ASN A 593 20.36 3.52 26.77
C ASN A 593 20.58 4.76 27.68
N THR A 594 21.75 5.40 27.63
CA THR A 594 22.08 6.61 28.42
C THR A 594 22.33 7.85 27.57
N THR A 595 22.28 7.73 26.25
CA THR A 595 22.45 8.83 25.29
C THR A 595 21.12 9.41 24.86
N ASP A 596 21.09 10.73 24.71
CA ASP A 596 20.04 11.45 23.99
C ASP A 596 20.33 11.32 22.48
N GLY A 597 19.34 10.88 21.68
CA GLY A 597 19.46 10.62 20.24
C GLY A 597 19.09 9.19 19.83
N THR A 598 19.29 8.85 18.54
CA THR A 598 19.21 7.47 18.04
C THR A 598 20.61 6.91 17.83
N ASP A 599 20.95 5.84 18.54
CA ASP A 599 22.28 5.21 18.48
C ASP A 599 22.33 4.06 17.48
N THR A 600 23.51 3.79 16.93
CA THR A 600 23.77 2.67 16.01
C THR A 600 24.77 1.69 16.60
N ILE A 601 24.45 0.40 16.60
CA ILE A 601 25.34 -0.69 17.04
C ILE A 601 25.66 -1.57 15.84
N LEU A 602 26.93 -1.57 15.43
CA LEU A 602 27.46 -2.35 14.32
C LEU A 602 28.03 -3.69 14.81
N LEU A 603 27.48 -4.82 14.36
CA LEU A 603 28.07 -6.12 14.64
C LEU A 603 29.25 -6.40 13.70
N THR A 604 30.36 -6.90 14.25
CA THR A 604 31.57 -7.26 13.49
C THR A 604 31.88 -8.77 13.51
N SER A 605 31.06 -9.55 14.20
CA SER A 605 31.05 -11.02 14.18
C SER A 605 29.73 -11.55 14.75
N ASP A 606 29.49 -12.84 14.62
CA ASP A 606 28.44 -13.54 15.37
C ASP A 606 28.66 -13.44 16.89
N ILE A 607 27.56 -13.31 17.63
CA ILE A 607 27.54 -13.13 19.09
C ILE A 607 26.75 -14.27 19.74
N THR A 608 27.44 -15.08 20.54
CA THR A 608 26.82 -16.14 21.34
C THR A 608 26.63 -15.68 22.79
N LEU A 609 25.38 -15.65 23.26
CA LEU A 609 25.00 -15.29 24.62
C LEU A 609 24.98 -16.53 25.53
N THR A 610 25.78 -16.50 26.59
CA THR A 610 25.93 -17.61 27.56
C THR A 610 25.36 -17.30 28.96
N VAL A 611 25.06 -16.02 29.24
CA VAL A 611 24.63 -15.51 30.55
C VAL A 611 23.47 -14.51 30.41
N LYS A 612 22.78 -14.25 31.52
CA LYS A 612 21.71 -13.25 31.63
C LYS A 612 22.30 -11.85 31.86
N ALA A 613 21.67 -10.82 31.31
CA ALA A 613 22.04 -9.42 31.51
C ALA A 613 20.91 -8.56 32.12
N ASP A 614 19.64 -8.90 31.85
CA ASP A 614 18.46 -8.34 32.54
C ASP A 614 17.68 -9.48 33.24
N THR A 615 17.12 -9.18 34.42
CA THR A 615 16.34 -10.13 35.23
C THR A 615 15.08 -9.45 35.77
N SER A 616 13.97 -9.56 35.02
CA SER A 616 12.67 -9.00 35.40
C SER A 616 11.81 -10.02 36.16
N SER A 617 11.20 -9.59 37.28
CA SER A 617 10.18 -10.38 37.98
C SER A 617 8.88 -10.54 37.20
N ASP A 618 8.62 -9.61 36.28
CA ASP A 618 7.29 -9.40 35.69
C ASP A 618 7.21 -10.00 34.28
N TYR A 619 8.34 -10.02 33.57
CA TYR A 619 8.47 -10.55 32.20
C TYR A 619 9.54 -11.64 32.04
N GLY A 620 10.31 -11.96 33.08
CA GLY A 620 11.40 -12.95 33.02
C GLY A 620 12.69 -12.44 32.37
N ASP A 621 13.72 -13.28 32.45
CA ASP A 621 15.12 -12.90 32.18
C ASP A 621 15.47 -12.72 30.68
N SER A 622 16.37 -11.79 30.39
CA SER A 622 16.92 -11.53 29.05
C SER A 622 18.46 -11.59 29.03
N GLY A 623 19.03 -12.02 27.90
CA GLY A 623 20.48 -12.15 27.67
C GLY A 623 21.19 -10.84 27.36
N LEU A 624 20.44 -9.80 27.01
CA LEU A 624 20.90 -8.42 26.81
C LEU A 624 20.10 -7.46 27.70
N PRO A 625 20.61 -6.24 27.99
CA PRO A 625 19.85 -5.22 28.71
C PRO A 625 18.57 -4.85 27.96
N ALA A 626 17.52 -4.45 28.69
CA ALA A 626 16.32 -3.91 28.08
C ALA A 626 16.62 -2.58 27.36
N ILE A 627 16.12 -2.41 26.13
CA ILE A 627 16.30 -1.21 25.31
C ILE A 627 15.28 -0.16 25.73
N THR A 628 15.74 1.04 26.09
CA THR A 628 14.92 2.14 26.63
C THR A 628 15.00 3.42 25.80
N SER A 629 15.99 3.56 24.91
CA SER A 629 16.15 4.62 23.93
C SER A 629 15.87 4.11 22.50
N ALA A 630 16.17 4.93 21.48
CA ALA A 630 16.13 4.51 20.08
C ALA A 630 17.48 3.89 19.66
N ILE A 631 17.47 2.61 19.28
CA ILE A 631 18.66 1.86 18.90
C ILE A 631 18.44 1.14 17.57
N THR A 632 19.33 1.40 16.61
CA THR A 632 19.48 0.58 15.39
C THR A 632 20.62 -0.42 15.59
N ILE A 633 20.38 -1.71 15.33
CA ILE A 633 21.42 -2.74 15.28
C ILE A 633 21.65 -3.14 13.82
N GLU A 634 22.83 -2.79 13.31
CA GLU A 634 23.33 -3.19 12.00
C GLU A 634 24.04 -4.55 12.13
N GLY A 635 23.33 -5.61 11.76
CA GLY A 635 23.82 -6.99 11.89
C GLY A 635 24.88 -7.38 10.86
N GLN A 636 24.92 -6.74 9.69
CA GLN A 636 25.82 -7.07 8.57
C GLN A 636 25.80 -8.57 8.17
N GLY A 637 24.68 -9.26 8.37
CA GLY A 637 24.52 -10.70 8.13
C GLY A 637 24.86 -11.60 9.34
N HIS A 638 25.39 -11.04 10.43
CA HIS A 638 25.70 -11.80 11.65
C HIS A 638 24.46 -12.18 12.47
N SER A 639 24.68 -13.01 13.50
CA SER A 639 23.67 -13.49 14.43
C SER A 639 23.93 -13.05 15.89
N ILE A 640 22.84 -12.89 16.65
CA ILE A 640 22.84 -12.91 18.11
C ILE A 640 22.06 -14.17 18.54
N THR A 641 22.77 -15.13 19.12
CA THR A 641 22.27 -16.48 19.38
C THR A 641 22.49 -16.88 20.83
N ARG A 642 21.52 -17.54 21.48
CA ARG A 642 21.72 -18.11 22.82
C ARG A 642 22.41 -19.47 22.73
N ASP A 643 23.47 -19.69 23.52
CA ASP A 643 24.10 -21.01 23.61
C ASP A 643 23.10 -22.07 24.11
N VAL A 644 23.14 -23.26 23.51
CA VAL A 644 22.20 -24.35 23.83
C VAL A 644 22.27 -24.79 25.30
N ASN A 645 23.44 -24.69 25.93
CA ASN A 645 23.73 -25.06 27.32
C ASN A 645 23.56 -23.90 28.31
N ALA A 646 23.37 -22.66 27.82
CA ALA A 646 23.07 -21.52 28.67
C ALA A 646 21.75 -21.73 29.43
N PRO A 647 21.51 -21.00 30.54
CA PRO A 647 20.18 -20.91 31.14
C PRO A 647 19.11 -20.46 30.14
N ASN A 648 17.84 -20.75 30.42
CA ASN A 648 16.72 -20.12 29.72
C ASN A 648 16.75 -18.60 29.97
N PHE A 649 16.74 -17.82 28.88
CA PHE A 649 16.49 -16.39 28.82
C PHE A 649 16.09 -15.98 27.38
N ARG A 650 15.38 -14.84 27.26
CA ARG A 650 15.07 -14.15 25.99
C ARG A 650 16.31 -13.49 25.39
N ILE A 651 16.39 -13.28 24.07
CA ILE A 651 17.53 -12.52 23.49
C ILE A 651 17.42 -11.02 23.80
N LEU A 652 16.34 -10.35 23.36
CA LEU A 652 16.15 -8.90 23.42
C LEU A 652 14.82 -8.52 24.06
N ARG A 653 14.81 -7.43 24.85
CA ARG A 653 13.60 -6.77 25.37
C ARG A 653 13.63 -5.29 24.99
N VAL A 654 12.54 -4.78 24.44
CA VAL A 654 12.33 -3.34 24.19
C VAL A 654 11.29 -2.86 25.21
N ALA A 655 11.66 -1.91 26.05
CA ALA A 655 10.76 -1.29 27.03
C ALA A 655 9.80 -0.31 26.34
N GLN A 656 8.78 0.17 27.06
CA GLN A 656 7.71 1.02 26.49
C GLN A 656 8.20 2.32 25.82
N SER A 657 9.34 2.88 26.26
CA SER A 657 9.97 4.06 25.65
C SER A 657 10.95 3.74 24.52
N GLY A 658 11.28 2.45 24.30
CA GLY A 658 12.30 2.03 23.37
C GLY A 658 11.80 1.91 21.93
N LEU A 659 12.69 2.20 20.99
CA LEU A 659 12.54 1.90 19.57
C LEU A 659 13.73 1.02 19.16
N LEU A 660 13.44 -0.18 18.64
CA LEU A 660 14.46 -1.10 18.13
C LEU A 660 14.31 -1.29 16.63
N THR A 661 15.35 -0.93 15.87
CA THR A 661 15.48 -1.29 14.46
C THR A 661 16.52 -2.39 14.29
N LEU A 662 16.16 -3.51 13.70
CA LEU A 662 17.09 -4.59 13.36
C LEU A 662 17.27 -4.66 11.83
N ASN A 663 18.50 -4.48 11.38
CA ASN A 663 18.88 -4.48 9.97
C ASN A 663 19.85 -5.64 9.69
N ASN A 664 19.53 -6.49 8.70
CA ASN A 664 20.41 -7.59 8.25
C ASN A 664 20.92 -8.50 9.40
N LEU A 665 20.03 -8.92 10.30
CA LEU A 665 20.41 -9.57 11.57
C LEU A 665 19.62 -10.87 11.83
N THR A 666 20.29 -11.91 12.34
CA THR A 666 19.64 -13.13 12.84
C THR A 666 19.53 -13.15 14.38
N ILE A 667 18.32 -13.35 14.93
CA ILE A 667 18.06 -13.53 16.37
C ILE A 667 17.60 -14.97 16.61
N SER A 668 18.37 -15.78 17.36
CA SER A 668 18.05 -17.21 17.50
C SER A 668 18.33 -17.91 18.84
N GLY A 669 17.64 -19.03 19.06
CA GLY A 669 17.83 -19.93 20.21
C GLY A 669 17.33 -19.40 21.57
N GLY A 670 16.75 -18.20 21.61
CA GLY A 670 16.19 -17.56 22.80
C GLY A 670 15.02 -18.36 23.38
N LYS A 671 14.97 -18.48 24.70
CA LYS A 671 14.08 -19.45 25.37
C LYS A 671 13.64 -19.00 26.76
N THR A 672 12.35 -18.83 26.98
CA THR A 672 11.78 -18.57 28.33
C THR A 672 11.61 -19.86 29.15
N ASN A 673 11.26 -19.73 30.43
CA ASN A 673 11.00 -20.81 31.38
C ASN A 673 9.51 -21.19 31.45
N ASN A 674 9.20 -22.48 31.62
CA ASN A 674 7.84 -23.03 31.56
C ASN A 674 7.02 -22.80 32.86
N SER A 675 7.12 -21.63 33.49
CA SER A 675 6.62 -21.40 34.87
C SER A 675 6.11 -19.98 35.15
N GLY A 676 5.19 -19.49 34.30
CA GLY A 676 4.66 -18.12 34.33
C GLY A 676 3.95 -17.80 33.02
N PHE A 677 3.67 -16.53 32.76
CA PHE A 677 3.30 -16.02 31.44
C PHE A 677 4.51 -15.29 30.85
N HIS A 678 5.29 -15.92 29.97
CA HIS A 678 6.48 -15.30 29.40
C HIS A 678 6.37 -15.06 27.90
N PHE A 679 6.59 -13.81 27.55
CA PHE A 679 6.43 -13.24 26.21
C PHE A 679 7.78 -13.12 25.51
N GLY A 680 7.85 -13.38 24.20
CA GLY A 680 9.02 -13.12 23.37
C GLY A 680 10.17 -14.07 23.66
N GLY A 681 10.36 -15.11 22.84
CA GLY A 681 11.51 -16.01 22.98
C GLY A 681 12.78 -15.37 22.40
N GLY A 682 12.67 -14.81 21.19
CA GLY A 682 13.67 -13.93 20.60
C GLY A 682 13.54 -12.52 21.15
N ILE A 683 12.41 -11.87 20.87
CA ILE A 683 12.14 -10.46 21.16
C ILE A 683 10.82 -10.28 21.92
N LEU A 684 10.82 -9.47 22.98
CA LEU A 684 9.64 -8.86 23.59
C LEU A 684 9.67 -7.36 23.32
N SER A 685 8.59 -6.80 22.77
CA SER A 685 8.42 -5.37 22.58
C SER A 685 7.24 -4.83 23.39
N GLU A 686 7.55 -4.03 24.40
CA GLU A 686 6.62 -3.10 25.06
C GLU A 686 6.58 -1.75 24.33
N GLY A 687 7.65 -1.42 23.59
CA GLY A 687 7.78 -0.26 22.71
C GLY A 687 7.68 -0.63 21.23
N ALA A 688 8.35 0.12 20.35
CA ALA A 688 8.32 -0.10 18.90
C ALA A 688 9.46 -1.00 18.42
N VAL A 689 9.17 -1.89 17.47
CA VAL A 689 10.17 -2.74 16.79
C VAL A 689 10.00 -2.73 15.27
N ILE A 690 11.11 -2.57 14.56
CA ILE A 690 11.20 -2.61 13.11
C ILE A 690 12.21 -3.71 12.72
N LEU A 691 11.79 -4.64 11.88
CA LEU A 691 12.63 -5.71 11.34
C LEU A 691 12.79 -5.49 9.83
N ASN A 692 14.02 -5.22 9.38
CA ASN A 692 14.37 -5.05 7.97
C ASN A 692 15.36 -6.16 7.57
N ASN A 693 15.03 -6.96 6.55
CA ASN A 693 15.85 -8.08 6.05
C ASN A 693 16.44 -8.94 7.19
N SER A 694 15.65 -9.24 8.23
CA SER A 694 16.13 -9.84 9.47
C SER A 694 15.38 -11.13 9.81
N VAL A 695 16.06 -12.03 10.53
CA VAL A 695 15.61 -13.42 10.75
C VAL A 695 15.42 -13.72 12.22
N ILE A 696 14.17 -13.91 12.67
CA ILE A 696 13.86 -14.33 14.04
C ILE A 696 13.54 -15.84 14.02
N SER A 697 14.45 -16.69 14.50
CA SER A 697 14.32 -18.14 14.29
C SER A 697 14.73 -19.05 15.44
N ALA A 698 14.10 -20.24 15.50
CA ALA A 698 14.37 -21.27 16.51
C ALA A 698 14.26 -20.81 17.98
N ASN A 699 13.44 -19.79 18.25
CA ASN A 699 13.16 -19.27 19.59
C ASN A 699 11.90 -19.92 20.20
N ASN A 700 11.76 -19.85 21.53
CA ASN A 700 10.70 -20.55 22.29
C ASN A 700 10.17 -19.72 23.48
N ALA A 701 8.87 -19.44 23.52
CA ALA A 701 8.22 -18.75 24.65
C ALA A 701 6.82 -19.31 24.98
N ASP A 702 6.13 -18.73 25.96
CA ASP A 702 4.70 -19.01 26.17
C ASP A 702 3.85 -18.19 25.18
N TYR A 703 4.23 -16.95 24.91
CA TYR A 703 3.59 -16.07 23.92
C TYR A 703 4.66 -15.49 23.00
N GLY A 704 4.44 -15.50 21.68
CA GLY A 704 5.38 -14.90 20.74
C GLY A 704 6.73 -15.61 20.74
N GLY A 705 6.75 -16.85 20.28
CA GLY A 705 7.95 -17.69 20.32
C GLY A 705 9.16 -17.00 19.67
N GLY A 706 8.98 -16.42 18.48
CA GLY A 706 9.91 -15.46 17.88
C GLY A 706 9.80 -14.07 18.51
N LEU A 707 8.67 -13.39 18.25
CA LEU A 707 8.39 -12.01 18.67
C LEU A 707 7.07 -11.92 19.44
N SER A 708 7.04 -11.21 20.58
CA SER A 708 5.80 -10.81 21.26
C SER A 708 5.71 -9.30 21.39
N VAL A 709 4.52 -8.75 21.18
CA VAL A 709 4.24 -7.31 21.22
C VAL A 709 3.11 -7.02 22.19
N ILE A 710 3.32 -6.07 23.10
CA ILE A 710 2.37 -5.66 24.13
C ILE A 710 2.32 -4.13 24.17
N TYR A 711 1.19 -3.52 23.83
CA TYR A 711 0.96 -2.08 23.68
C TYR A 711 1.75 -1.38 22.55
N GLY A 712 2.85 -1.96 22.08
CA GLY A 712 3.74 -1.40 21.07
C GLY A 712 3.28 -1.55 19.61
N THR A 713 4.20 -1.31 18.68
CA THR A 713 4.00 -1.54 17.23
C THR A 713 5.13 -2.42 16.70
N ALA A 714 4.80 -3.38 15.84
CA ALA A 714 5.79 -4.17 15.11
C ALA A 714 5.61 -4.01 13.60
N ASN A 715 6.69 -3.66 12.91
CA ASN A 715 6.74 -3.57 11.45
C ASN A 715 7.80 -4.53 10.91
N LEU A 716 7.40 -5.42 10.00
CA LEU A 716 8.24 -6.42 9.35
C LEU A 716 8.33 -6.11 7.85
N TYR A 717 9.55 -5.88 7.36
CA TYR A 717 9.89 -5.64 5.96
C TYR A 717 10.99 -6.62 5.54
N ASP A 718 10.79 -7.32 4.41
CA ASP A 718 11.73 -8.32 3.85
C ASP A 718 12.20 -9.40 4.85
N SER A 719 11.45 -9.63 5.93
CA SER A 719 11.94 -10.30 7.13
C SER A 719 11.34 -11.69 7.32
N THR A 720 12.08 -12.58 7.99
CA THR A 720 11.69 -13.98 8.18
C THR A 720 11.50 -14.32 9.66
N ILE A 721 10.28 -14.71 10.06
CA ILE A 721 10.03 -15.33 11.37
C ILE A 721 9.82 -16.83 11.15
N SER A 722 10.77 -17.68 11.56
CA SER A 722 10.72 -19.10 11.21
C SER A 722 11.17 -20.12 12.26
N ASN A 723 10.53 -21.30 12.24
CA ASN A 723 10.88 -22.45 13.10
C ASN A 723 10.81 -22.15 14.61
N ASN A 724 10.11 -21.09 15.03
CA ASN A 724 9.90 -20.76 16.43
C ASN A 724 8.76 -21.61 17.01
N THR A 725 8.76 -21.81 18.33
CA THR A 725 7.84 -22.73 19.02
C THR A 725 7.19 -22.10 20.25
N THR A 726 6.04 -22.61 20.69
CA THR A 726 5.53 -22.30 22.04
C THR A 726 5.69 -23.44 23.03
N ASN A 727 5.83 -23.06 24.31
CA ASN A 727 5.58 -23.92 25.46
C ASN A 727 4.10 -24.37 25.51
N ALA A 728 3.77 -25.27 26.44
CA ALA A 728 2.44 -25.85 26.59
C ALA A 728 1.32 -24.79 26.83
N ASN A 729 0.27 -24.85 26.00
CA ASN A 729 -0.84 -23.90 25.89
C ASN A 729 -0.48 -22.51 25.35
N GLY A 730 0.77 -22.29 24.93
CA GLY A 730 1.25 -21.00 24.46
C GLY A 730 0.73 -20.60 23.08
N LEU A 731 0.71 -19.29 22.79
CA LEU A 731 0.05 -18.68 21.62
C LEU A 731 1.04 -17.92 20.72
N GLY A 732 0.83 -17.93 19.40
CA GLY A 732 1.62 -17.15 18.44
C GLY A 732 3.08 -17.60 18.38
N ALA A 733 3.37 -18.78 17.83
CA ALA A 733 4.73 -19.31 17.89
C ALA A 733 5.72 -18.48 17.07
N GLY A 734 5.33 -17.97 15.91
CA GLY A 734 6.10 -16.94 15.21
C GLY A 734 5.98 -15.60 15.92
N LEU A 735 4.77 -15.03 15.91
CA LEU A 735 4.45 -13.70 16.44
C LEU A 735 3.18 -13.75 17.31
N ALA A 736 3.20 -13.07 18.46
CA ALA A 736 2.00 -12.78 19.26
C ALA A 736 1.84 -11.27 19.50
N LEU A 737 0.74 -10.69 19.02
CA LEU A 737 0.31 -9.33 19.33
C LEU A 737 -0.84 -9.42 20.35
N LEU A 738 -0.70 -8.75 21.48
CA LEU A 738 -1.73 -8.71 22.53
C LEU A 738 -2.53 -7.41 22.49
N VAL A 739 -1.82 -6.29 22.43
CA VAL A 739 -2.38 -4.94 22.21
C VAL A 739 -1.36 -4.19 21.34
N GLY A 740 -1.83 -3.34 20.42
CA GLY A 740 -0.96 -2.58 19.51
C GLY A 740 -1.30 -2.80 18.03
N ASN A 741 -0.37 -2.41 17.15
CA ASN A 741 -0.49 -2.51 15.68
C ASN A 741 0.59 -3.44 15.07
N LEU A 742 0.29 -4.02 13.92
CA LEU A 742 1.20 -4.94 13.22
C LEU A 742 1.18 -4.73 11.69
N THR A 743 2.33 -4.43 11.11
CA THR A 743 2.56 -4.41 9.66
C THR A 743 3.47 -5.57 9.27
N ILE A 744 3.07 -6.36 8.29
CA ILE A 744 3.88 -7.41 7.68
C ILE A 744 3.85 -7.18 6.16
N ALA A 745 4.97 -6.75 5.60
CA ALA A 745 5.14 -6.51 4.17
C ALA A 745 6.32 -7.31 3.63
N ASP A 746 6.14 -7.94 2.45
CA ASP A 746 7.20 -8.61 1.69
C ASP A 746 7.97 -9.68 2.50
N SER A 747 7.31 -10.25 3.52
CA SER A 747 7.94 -11.02 4.60
C SER A 747 7.45 -12.47 4.66
N VAL A 748 8.23 -13.33 5.31
CA VAL A 748 7.98 -14.78 5.38
C VAL A 748 7.79 -15.26 6.82
N ILE A 749 6.60 -15.75 7.15
CA ILE A 749 6.32 -16.38 8.45
C ILE A 749 6.15 -17.88 8.23
N SER A 750 7.12 -18.69 8.66
CA SER A 750 7.16 -20.10 8.24
C SER A 750 7.57 -21.15 9.27
N ASN A 751 6.97 -22.33 9.19
CA ASN A 751 7.29 -23.51 10.03
C ASN A 751 7.19 -23.27 11.55
N ASN A 752 6.49 -22.22 12.01
CA ASN A 752 6.35 -21.94 13.44
C ASN A 752 5.27 -22.85 14.06
N ILE A 753 5.49 -23.39 15.25
CA ILE A 753 4.66 -24.43 15.87
C ILE A 753 4.15 -23.99 17.25
N SER A 754 2.87 -23.63 17.29
CA SER A 754 2.14 -23.27 18.51
C SER A 754 1.43 -24.49 19.10
N THR A 755 1.58 -24.72 20.40
CA THR A 755 0.81 -25.76 21.10
C THR A 755 -0.61 -25.32 21.47
N GLY A 756 -0.94 -24.03 21.29
CA GLY A 756 -2.27 -23.45 21.44
C GLY A 756 -2.81 -22.92 20.11
N ASN A 757 -3.18 -21.64 20.06
CA ASN A 757 -3.65 -20.92 18.86
C ASN A 757 -2.49 -20.20 18.16
N GLY A 758 -2.68 -19.83 16.89
CA GLY A 758 -1.75 -19.00 16.13
C GLY A 758 -0.39 -19.67 15.92
N GLY A 759 -0.28 -20.55 14.92
CA GLY A 759 1.01 -21.18 14.60
C GLY A 759 2.03 -20.15 14.11
N GLY A 760 1.71 -19.44 13.04
CA GLY A 760 2.49 -18.28 12.59
C GLY A 760 2.22 -17.06 13.45
N ILE A 761 0.98 -16.56 13.42
CA ILE A 761 0.56 -15.29 14.03
C ILE A 761 -0.60 -15.53 15.02
N TYR A 762 -0.52 -14.93 16.20
CA TYR A 762 -1.64 -14.69 17.12
C TYR A 762 -1.90 -13.19 17.25
N VAL A 763 -3.15 -12.77 17.10
CA VAL A 763 -3.62 -11.42 17.44
C VAL A 763 -4.84 -11.52 18.37
N ASP A 764 -4.75 -10.85 19.53
CA ASP A 764 -5.77 -10.90 20.59
C ASP A 764 -6.98 -9.99 20.34
N SER A 765 -8.03 -10.12 21.16
CA SER A 765 -9.32 -9.42 20.94
C SER A 765 -9.26 -7.90 21.00
N ASP A 766 -8.24 -7.37 21.67
CA ASP A 766 -8.10 -5.96 22.07
C ASP A 766 -6.95 -5.26 21.29
N SER A 767 -6.47 -5.91 20.22
CA SER A 767 -5.46 -5.37 19.30
C SER A 767 -6.05 -4.41 18.27
N GLY A 768 -5.19 -3.53 17.73
CA GLY A 768 -5.54 -2.50 16.75
C GLY A 768 -5.54 -3.00 15.31
N ASN A 769 -4.97 -2.19 14.41
CA ASN A 769 -5.00 -2.47 12.97
C ASN A 769 -3.84 -3.38 12.54
N ILE A 770 -4.19 -4.37 11.71
CA ILE A 770 -3.28 -5.38 11.19
C ILE A 770 -3.21 -5.28 9.68
N VAL A 771 -2.01 -5.18 9.11
CA VAL A 771 -1.79 -5.17 7.66
C VAL A 771 -0.83 -6.28 7.28
N ILE A 772 -1.27 -7.17 6.39
CA ILE A 772 -0.46 -8.22 5.77
C ILE A 772 -0.51 -8.03 4.26
N ASN A 773 0.59 -7.60 3.66
CA ASN A 773 0.69 -7.30 2.24
C ASN A 773 1.88 -8.05 1.60
N ARG A 774 1.71 -8.58 0.38
CA ARG A 774 2.80 -9.23 -0.40
C ARG A 774 3.61 -10.28 0.38
N SER A 775 2.99 -10.96 1.35
CA SER A 775 3.70 -11.78 2.34
C SER A 775 3.33 -13.28 2.26
N THR A 776 4.26 -14.14 2.67
CA THR A 776 4.09 -15.60 2.61
C THR A 776 4.02 -16.23 4.01
N ILE A 777 2.85 -16.75 4.36
CA ILE A 777 2.60 -17.43 5.64
C ILE A 777 2.50 -18.94 5.35
N ARG A 778 3.57 -19.71 5.62
CA ARG A 778 3.67 -21.11 5.13
C ARG A 778 4.11 -22.17 6.12
N GLY A 779 3.48 -23.34 6.09
CA GLY A 779 3.88 -24.52 6.88
C GLY A 779 3.77 -24.36 8.40
N ASN A 780 3.11 -23.31 8.89
CA ASN A 780 2.94 -23.07 10.32
C ASN A 780 1.86 -23.98 10.90
N LYS A 781 1.92 -24.22 12.22
CA LYS A 781 1.05 -25.18 12.90
C LYS A 781 0.52 -24.68 14.23
N ALA A 782 -0.78 -24.83 14.46
CA ALA A 782 -1.44 -24.70 15.75
C ALA A 782 -1.99 -26.07 16.21
N SER A 783 -2.06 -26.33 17.52
CA SER A 783 -2.88 -27.45 18.03
C SER A 783 -4.38 -27.14 18.00
N ASN A 784 -4.73 -25.86 18.14
CA ASN A 784 -6.09 -25.35 18.28
C ASN A 784 -6.48 -24.54 17.03
N THR A 785 -6.59 -23.21 17.12
CA THR A 785 -7.17 -22.39 16.04
C THR A 785 -6.14 -21.48 15.37
N GLY A 786 -6.20 -21.36 14.04
CA GLY A 786 -5.35 -20.48 13.24
C GLY A 786 -3.94 -21.04 13.03
N GLY A 787 -3.75 -21.89 12.03
CA GLY A 787 -2.46 -22.54 11.76
C GLY A 787 -1.43 -21.55 11.22
N GLY A 788 -1.77 -20.81 10.17
CA GLY A 788 -0.99 -19.65 9.73
C GLY A 788 -1.22 -18.44 10.63
N MET A 789 -2.49 -18.08 10.86
CA MET A 789 -2.88 -16.88 11.60
C MET A 789 -4.19 -17.08 12.38
N ILE A 790 -4.30 -16.48 13.56
CA ILE A 790 -5.59 -16.15 14.18
C ILE A 790 -5.67 -14.64 14.45
N PHE A 791 -6.83 -14.06 14.16
CA PHE A 791 -7.19 -12.69 14.54
C PHE A 791 -8.52 -12.73 15.31
N GLY A 792 -8.44 -12.49 16.63
CA GLY A 792 -9.59 -12.53 17.53
C GLY A 792 -10.29 -11.19 17.75
N GLY A 793 -9.90 -10.14 17.01
CA GLY A 793 -10.33 -8.76 17.22
C GLY A 793 -11.85 -8.58 17.26
N SER A 794 -12.34 -7.90 18.30
CA SER A 794 -13.74 -7.48 18.40
C SER A 794 -13.98 -6.01 18.01
N THR A 795 -12.90 -5.22 17.94
CA THR A 795 -12.89 -3.78 17.64
C THR A 795 -11.88 -3.38 16.56
N GLY A 796 -10.72 -4.03 16.49
CA GLY A 796 -9.70 -3.78 15.45
C GLY A 796 -10.10 -4.30 14.06
N SER A 797 -9.26 -3.98 13.06
CA SER A 797 -9.43 -4.45 11.68
C SER A 797 -8.19 -5.17 11.15
N ALA A 798 -8.39 -6.12 10.22
CA ALA A 798 -7.30 -6.78 9.51
C ALA A 798 -7.47 -6.65 7.99
N ILE A 799 -6.41 -6.15 7.35
CA ILE A 799 -6.26 -6.02 5.90
C ILE A 799 -5.24 -7.07 5.44
N ILE A 800 -5.67 -7.99 4.58
CA ILE A 800 -4.82 -9.04 4.02
C ILE A 800 -4.89 -8.94 2.50
N THR A 801 -3.77 -8.60 1.86
CA THR A 801 -3.69 -8.34 0.41
C THR A 801 -2.46 -8.97 -0.22
N ASN A 802 -2.56 -9.35 -1.49
CA ASN A 802 -1.42 -9.78 -2.32
C ASN A 802 -0.58 -10.95 -1.74
N SER A 803 -1.18 -11.77 -0.86
CA SER A 803 -0.45 -12.65 0.06
C SER A 803 -0.79 -14.14 -0.10
N THR A 804 0.15 -15.02 0.25
CA THR A 804 -0.04 -16.48 0.14
C THR A 804 0.03 -17.17 1.49
N PHE A 805 -1.06 -17.84 1.85
CA PHE A 805 -1.16 -18.72 3.01
C PHE A 805 -1.14 -20.18 2.53
N PHE A 806 -0.04 -20.92 2.72
CA PHE A 806 0.03 -22.30 2.20
C PHE A 806 0.61 -23.37 3.14
N GLY A 807 0.05 -24.57 3.07
CA GLY A 807 0.52 -25.74 3.82
C GLY A 807 0.43 -25.61 5.35
N ASN A 808 -0.30 -24.62 5.87
CA ASN A 808 -0.46 -24.42 7.31
C ASN A 808 -1.47 -25.43 7.89
N SER A 809 -1.40 -25.69 9.20
CA SER A 809 -2.23 -26.73 9.85
C SER A 809 -2.79 -26.33 11.23
N ALA A 810 -4.03 -26.72 11.51
CA ALA A 810 -4.73 -26.41 12.78
C ALA A 810 -5.74 -27.51 13.17
N ASN A 811 -6.47 -27.29 14.27
CA ASN A 811 -7.75 -27.95 14.50
C ASN A 811 -8.87 -27.25 13.71
N SER A 812 -8.95 -25.92 13.79
CA SER A 812 -9.84 -25.07 12.96
C SER A 812 -9.07 -23.90 12.33
N GLY A 813 -9.36 -23.57 11.07
CA GLY A 813 -8.70 -22.47 10.35
C GLY A 813 -7.23 -22.76 10.08
N GLY A 814 -6.96 -23.74 9.20
CA GLY A 814 -5.60 -24.18 8.87
C GLY A 814 -4.72 -23.05 8.35
N GLY A 815 -5.19 -22.32 7.34
CA GLY A 815 -4.56 -21.10 6.81
C GLY A 815 -4.75 -19.94 7.77
N ALA A 816 -6.00 -19.51 7.98
CA ALA A 816 -6.34 -18.48 8.96
C ALA A 816 -7.66 -18.74 9.70
N ALA A 817 -7.80 -18.09 10.85
CA ALA A 817 -9.05 -17.97 11.59
C ALA A 817 -9.31 -16.48 11.90
N LEU A 818 -10.42 -15.93 11.42
CA LEU A 818 -10.64 -14.47 11.38
C LEU A 818 -11.98 -14.07 12.04
N ALA A 819 -11.90 -13.02 12.86
CA ALA A 819 -13.00 -12.34 13.52
C ALA A 819 -13.03 -10.84 13.17
N GLY A 820 -14.06 -10.11 13.62
CA GLY A 820 -14.10 -8.65 13.49
C GLY A 820 -14.14 -8.14 12.04
N SER A 821 -13.57 -6.95 11.82
CA SER A 821 -13.60 -6.26 10.53
C SER A 821 -12.46 -6.74 9.63
N ILE A 822 -12.82 -7.40 8.52
CA ILE A 822 -11.86 -8.08 7.64
C ILE A 822 -12.01 -7.59 6.20
N TYR A 823 -10.89 -7.17 5.62
CA TYR A 823 -10.75 -6.99 4.18
C TYR A 823 -9.66 -7.94 3.65
N LEU A 824 -10.08 -8.96 2.90
CA LEU A 824 -9.20 -9.96 2.29
C LEU A 824 -9.32 -9.88 0.77
N SER A 825 -8.24 -9.55 0.06
CA SER A 825 -8.26 -9.54 -1.41
C SER A 825 -6.95 -9.97 -2.08
N ASN A 826 -7.01 -10.27 -3.38
CA ASN A 826 -5.84 -10.63 -4.21
C ASN A 826 -4.90 -11.65 -3.53
N SER A 827 -5.45 -12.71 -2.93
CA SER A 827 -4.66 -13.59 -2.05
C SER A 827 -4.94 -15.06 -2.32
N THR A 828 -3.94 -15.90 -2.04
CA THR A 828 -3.98 -17.34 -2.33
C THR A 828 -3.91 -18.16 -1.05
N PHE A 829 -4.91 -19.02 -0.82
CA PHE A 829 -4.93 -19.99 0.28
C PHE A 829 -4.81 -21.41 -0.31
N SER A 830 -3.70 -22.11 -0.07
CA SER A 830 -3.48 -23.42 -0.70
C SER A 830 -2.92 -24.53 0.20
N GLY A 831 -3.47 -25.74 0.07
CA GLY A 831 -2.94 -26.93 0.75
C GLY A 831 -3.01 -26.86 2.28
N ASN A 832 -3.77 -25.92 2.85
CA ASN A 832 -3.89 -25.76 4.29
C ASN A 832 -4.87 -26.79 4.86
N SER A 833 -4.66 -27.23 6.10
CA SER A 833 -5.39 -28.36 6.70
C SER A 833 -5.93 -28.08 8.09
N ALA A 834 -7.13 -28.59 8.38
CA ALA A 834 -7.76 -28.50 9.69
C ALA A 834 -8.42 -29.83 10.08
N THR A 835 -8.43 -30.17 11.36
CA THR A 835 -9.04 -31.43 11.86
C THR A 835 -10.52 -31.33 12.19
N THR A 836 -11.14 -30.15 12.10
CA THR A 836 -12.59 -29.93 12.22
C THR A 836 -13.11 -29.00 11.12
N HIS A 837 -12.87 -27.70 11.22
CA HIS A 837 -13.48 -26.68 10.37
C HIS A 837 -12.43 -25.89 9.56
N ALA A 838 -12.66 -25.69 8.26
CA ALA A 838 -11.83 -24.93 7.32
C ALA A 838 -10.32 -25.18 7.34
N GLY A 839 -9.85 -25.90 6.32
CA GLY A 839 -8.43 -25.95 5.99
C GLY A 839 -7.95 -24.57 5.59
N GLY A 840 -8.69 -23.85 4.73
CA GLY A 840 -8.35 -22.51 4.26
C GLY A 840 -8.59 -21.43 5.33
N VAL A 841 -9.83 -20.91 5.40
CA VAL A 841 -10.19 -19.82 6.30
C VAL A 841 -11.44 -20.13 7.12
N TYR A 842 -11.29 -20.11 8.45
CA TYR A 842 -12.37 -20.19 9.42
C TYR A 842 -12.85 -18.79 9.81
N LEU A 843 -14.17 -18.56 9.84
CA LEU A 843 -14.76 -17.23 10.03
C LEU A 843 -15.70 -17.23 11.25
N SER A 844 -15.53 -16.27 12.16
CA SER A 844 -16.34 -16.14 13.39
C SER A 844 -16.33 -14.71 13.95
N GLY A 845 -17.44 -13.96 13.84
CA GLY A 845 -17.48 -12.56 14.30
C GLY A 845 -18.89 -11.97 14.45
N TYR A 846 -19.03 -11.03 15.38
CA TYR A 846 -20.29 -10.33 15.66
C TYR A 846 -20.31 -8.93 15.03
N VAL A 847 -21.35 -8.64 14.21
CA VAL A 847 -21.81 -7.29 13.82
C VAL A 847 -20.77 -6.36 13.17
N VAL A 848 -20.00 -6.84 12.19
CA VAL A 848 -19.21 -5.99 11.26
C VAL A 848 -19.17 -6.60 9.85
N PRO A 849 -19.05 -5.80 8.78
CA PRO A 849 -18.91 -6.33 7.42
C PRO A 849 -17.55 -7.03 7.24
N MET A 850 -17.56 -8.09 6.45
CA MET A 850 -16.33 -8.76 5.98
C MET A 850 -16.40 -8.90 4.46
N VAL A 851 -15.30 -8.54 3.81
CA VAL A 851 -15.15 -8.55 2.35
C VAL A 851 -14.05 -9.52 1.95
N VAL A 852 -14.39 -10.45 1.05
CA VAL A 852 -13.47 -11.42 0.44
C VAL A 852 -13.57 -11.27 -1.07
N ASN A 853 -12.56 -10.71 -1.73
CA ASN A 853 -12.63 -10.29 -3.13
C ASN A 853 -11.39 -10.70 -3.94
N HIS A 854 -11.54 -11.30 -5.12
CA HIS A 854 -10.39 -11.77 -5.92
C HIS A 854 -9.43 -12.70 -5.14
N VAL A 855 -9.98 -13.74 -4.50
CA VAL A 855 -9.23 -14.69 -3.65
C VAL A 855 -9.27 -16.10 -4.25
N THR A 856 -8.15 -16.84 -4.19
CA THR A 856 -8.03 -18.19 -4.74
C THR A 856 -7.76 -19.22 -3.65
N PHE A 857 -8.73 -20.10 -3.39
CA PHE A 857 -8.63 -21.21 -2.43
C PHE A 857 -8.52 -22.54 -3.18
N VAL A 858 -7.44 -23.30 -2.97
CA VAL A 858 -7.18 -24.58 -3.68
C VAL A 858 -6.65 -25.66 -2.73
N ASN A 859 -7.13 -26.90 -2.86
CA ASN A 859 -6.57 -28.07 -2.13
C ASN A 859 -6.59 -27.93 -0.58
N ASN A 860 -7.47 -27.08 -0.04
CA ASN A 860 -7.59 -26.90 1.41
C ASN A 860 -8.51 -27.97 2.00
N THR A 861 -8.18 -28.50 3.18
CA THR A 861 -8.77 -29.78 3.66
C THR A 861 -9.26 -29.70 5.10
N ALA A 862 -10.54 -30.00 5.34
CA ALA A 862 -11.12 -30.19 6.67
C ALA A 862 -12.35 -31.12 6.63
N PRO A 863 -12.79 -31.71 7.74
CA PRO A 863 -14.09 -32.40 7.82
C PRO A 863 -15.29 -31.53 7.43
N ASP A 864 -15.28 -30.23 7.72
CA ASP A 864 -16.33 -29.27 7.37
C ASP A 864 -15.77 -28.03 6.65
N GLY A 865 -16.20 -27.79 5.41
CA GLY A 865 -15.88 -26.59 4.63
C GLY A 865 -14.39 -26.40 4.38
N GLY A 866 -13.73 -27.35 3.72
CA GLY A 866 -12.28 -27.42 3.53
C GLY A 866 -11.63 -26.13 3.05
N GLY A 867 -12.28 -25.38 2.14
CA GLY A 867 -11.90 -24.01 1.77
C GLY A 867 -12.33 -22.99 2.83
N ILE A 868 -13.64 -22.82 3.02
CA ILE A 868 -14.24 -21.78 3.88
C ILE A 868 -15.28 -22.37 4.84
N TYR A 869 -15.22 -21.98 6.12
CA TYR A 869 -16.26 -22.28 7.12
C TYR A 869 -16.78 -21.00 7.77
N ALA A 870 -18.12 -20.82 7.81
CA ALA A 870 -18.77 -19.68 8.44
C ALA A 870 -20.14 -20.03 9.05
N PHE A 871 -20.31 -19.85 10.36
CA PHE A 871 -21.52 -20.24 11.08
C PHE A 871 -21.94 -19.20 12.14
N ASP A 872 -23.22 -19.12 12.47
CA ASP A 872 -23.85 -18.25 13.49
C ASP A 872 -23.50 -16.73 13.45
N GLN A 873 -23.09 -16.20 12.29
CA GLN A 873 -22.78 -14.77 12.15
C GLN A 873 -24.03 -13.89 12.20
N SER A 874 -23.93 -12.75 12.90
CA SER A 874 -24.95 -11.70 12.91
C SER A 874 -24.76 -10.62 11.82
N SER A 875 -23.66 -10.69 11.07
CA SER A 875 -23.37 -9.84 9.91
C SER A 875 -23.20 -10.67 8.63
N LEU A 876 -23.27 -9.98 7.48
CA LEU A 876 -23.25 -10.57 6.15
C LEU A 876 -21.82 -10.62 5.60
N ILE A 877 -21.29 -11.82 5.36
CA ILE A 877 -20.03 -12.01 4.64
C ILE A 877 -20.29 -11.74 3.16
N THR A 878 -19.58 -10.78 2.58
CA THR A 878 -19.66 -10.48 1.15
C THR A 878 -18.46 -11.08 0.45
N LEU A 879 -18.71 -11.97 -0.51
CA LEU A 879 -17.67 -12.67 -1.26
C LEU A 879 -17.90 -12.45 -2.76
N SER A 880 -16.88 -11.96 -3.48
CA SER A 880 -16.98 -11.78 -4.93
C SER A 880 -15.71 -12.15 -5.70
N ASP A 881 -15.90 -12.44 -6.98
CA ASP A 881 -14.84 -12.53 -7.98
C ASP A 881 -13.72 -13.52 -7.58
N SER A 882 -14.09 -14.63 -6.92
CA SER A 882 -13.16 -15.56 -6.25
C SER A 882 -13.37 -17.04 -6.63
N ILE A 883 -12.34 -17.86 -6.37
CA ILE A 883 -12.30 -19.31 -6.65
C ILE A 883 -12.16 -20.11 -5.34
N VAL A 884 -12.97 -21.16 -5.15
CA VAL A 884 -12.82 -22.14 -4.05
C VAL A 884 -12.97 -23.57 -4.57
N ILE A 885 -11.87 -24.27 -4.82
CA ILE A 885 -11.87 -25.60 -5.47
C ILE A 885 -10.95 -26.65 -4.81
N GLN A 886 -11.15 -27.90 -5.21
CA GLN A 886 -10.31 -29.06 -4.86
C GLN A 886 -10.22 -29.35 -3.35
N SER A 887 -11.21 -28.93 -2.57
CA SER A 887 -11.21 -29.18 -1.13
C SER A 887 -11.39 -30.68 -0.85
N THR A 888 -10.33 -31.36 -0.44
CA THR A 888 -10.25 -32.84 -0.49
C THR A 888 -11.14 -33.56 0.55
N SER A 889 -11.74 -32.79 1.47
CA SER A 889 -12.71 -33.23 2.47
C SER A 889 -13.64 -32.06 2.81
N GLY A 890 -14.83 -32.37 3.35
CA GLY A 890 -15.77 -31.39 3.90
C GLY A 890 -16.49 -30.47 2.91
N GLY A 891 -16.25 -30.64 1.61
CA GLY A 891 -16.69 -29.72 0.57
C GLY A 891 -15.89 -28.42 0.54
N ASN A 892 -16.08 -27.61 -0.50
CA ASN A 892 -15.38 -26.32 -0.63
C ASN A 892 -15.81 -25.29 0.43
N CYS A 893 -17.09 -25.27 0.81
CA CYS A 893 -17.66 -24.35 1.78
C CYS A 893 -18.57 -25.07 2.80
N SER A 894 -18.62 -24.61 4.03
CA SER A 894 -19.67 -24.95 5.01
C SER A 894 -20.17 -23.67 5.65
N ILE A 895 -21.34 -23.20 5.20
CA ILE A 895 -21.78 -21.81 5.39
C ILE A 895 -23.27 -21.74 5.74
N SER A 896 -23.61 -20.99 6.80
CA SER A 896 -24.99 -20.77 7.22
C SER A 896 -25.77 -19.82 6.27
N PRO A 897 -27.02 -20.14 5.85
CA PRO A 897 -27.71 -19.41 4.78
C PRO A 897 -27.96 -17.91 4.96
N ASN A 898 -27.95 -17.42 6.21
CA ASN A 898 -28.16 -16.00 6.52
C ASN A 898 -26.84 -15.20 6.69
N SER A 899 -25.70 -15.89 6.70
CA SER A 899 -24.38 -15.31 7.03
C SER A 899 -23.59 -14.87 5.79
N PHE A 900 -24.16 -14.98 4.58
CA PHE A 900 -23.38 -14.98 3.34
C PHE A 900 -24.11 -14.36 2.15
N SER A 901 -23.36 -13.62 1.33
CA SER A 901 -23.79 -13.07 0.05
C SER A 901 -22.68 -13.19 -0.99
N ALA A 902 -22.91 -14.00 -2.02
CA ALA A 902 -22.10 -13.99 -3.23
C ALA A 902 -22.51 -12.83 -4.14
N SER A 903 -21.54 -12.10 -4.67
CA SER A 903 -21.71 -11.10 -5.75
C SER A 903 -20.60 -11.27 -6.78
N GLY A 904 -20.71 -10.63 -7.94
CA GLY A 904 -19.74 -10.84 -9.03
C GLY A 904 -19.72 -12.29 -9.53
N THR A 905 -18.60 -12.74 -10.09
CA THR A 905 -18.47 -14.09 -10.67
C THR A 905 -17.64 -14.99 -9.75
N ASN A 906 -18.20 -16.11 -9.26
CA ASN A 906 -17.48 -17.01 -8.35
C ASN A 906 -17.54 -18.47 -8.82
N PHE A 907 -16.45 -19.23 -8.61
CA PHE A 907 -16.34 -20.63 -9.03
C PHE A 907 -16.02 -21.58 -7.88
N ALA A 908 -16.70 -22.74 -7.86
CA ALA A 908 -16.36 -23.89 -7.02
C ALA A 908 -16.48 -25.19 -7.85
N ASP A 909 -15.82 -26.28 -7.43
CA ASP A 909 -15.92 -27.60 -8.10
C ASP A 909 -16.85 -28.59 -7.38
N ASP A 910 -17.66 -28.08 -6.44
CA ASP A 910 -18.80 -28.77 -5.86
C ASP A 910 -20.00 -27.81 -5.67
N ALA A 911 -21.07 -28.28 -5.03
CA ALA A 911 -22.29 -27.51 -4.78
C ALA A 911 -22.38 -26.96 -3.33
N SER A 912 -21.26 -26.88 -2.61
CA SER A 912 -21.25 -26.54 -1.18
C SER A 912 -21.21 -25.03 -0.91
N CYS A 913 -20.65 -24.24 -1.83
CA CYS A 913 -20.60 -22.78 -1.77
C CYS A 913 -21.91 -22.17 -2.34
N PRO A 914 -22.76 -21.51 -1.52
CA PRO A 914 -24.02 -20.95 -2.01
C PRO A 914 -23.79 -19.85 -3.05
N GLY A 915 -24.58 -19.82 -4.13
CA GLY A 915 -24.50 -18.77 -5.15
C GLY A 915 -23.26 -18.80 -6.06
N PHE A 916 -22.39 -19.81 -5.94
CA PHE A 916 -21.24 -20.00 -6.84
C PHE A 916 -21.63 -20.78 -8.10
N THR A 917 -20.88 -20.57 -9.18
CA THR A 917 -20.97 -21.38 -10.39
C THR A 917 -20.17 -22.67 -10.20
N ASN A 918 -20.85 -23.82 -10.23
CA ASN A 918 -20.18 -25.12 -10.12
C ASN A 918 -19.52 -25.50 -11.46
N VAL A 919 -18.19 -25.62 -11.45
CA VAL A 919 -17.32 -25.95 -12.59
C VAL A 919 -16.24 -26.91 -12.09
N SER A 920 -16.08 -28.08 -12.73
CA SER A 920 -15.03 -29.03 -12.31
C SER A 920 -13.65 -28.38 -12.38
N SER A 921 -12.76 -28.67 -11.44
CA SER A 921 -11.41 -28.07 -11.44
C SER A 921 -10.58 -28.39 -12.69
N SER A 922 -10.87 -29.51 -13.36
CA SER A 922 -10.35 -29.84 -14.70
C SER A 922 -10.88 -28.95 -15.83
N THR A 923 -12.07 -28.39 -15.69
CA THR A 923 -12.66 -27.39 -16.61
C THR A 923 -12.20 -25.98 -16.23
N LEU A 924 -12.01 -25.71 -14.93
CA LEU A 924 -11.47 -24.44 -14.43
C LEU A 924 -9.98 -24.25 -14.78
N ASN A 925 -9.28 -25.35 -15.13
CA ASN A 925 -7.98 -25.36 -15.80
C ASN A 925 -6.93 -24.42 -15.17
N ILE A 926 -6.83 -24.43 -13.83
CA ILE A 926 -5.80 -23.70 -13.10
C ILE A 926 -4.46 -24.47 -13.09
N GLY A 927 -3.35 -23.76 -12.98
CA GLY A 927 -2.01 -24.32 -12.88
C GLY A 927 -1.69 -24.95 -11.53
N ALA A 928 -0.40 -25.06 -11.23
CA ALA A 928 0.09 -25.35 -9.87
C ALA A 928 0.24 -24.06 -9.06
N LEU A 929 0.39 -24.19 -7.73
CA LEU A 929 0.92 -23.11 -6.91
C LEU A 929 2.40 -22.93 -7.29
N ALA A 930 2.73 -21.81 -7.90
CA ALA A 930 4.06 -21.52 -8.43
C ALA A 930 4.44 -20.06 -8.18
N ASP A 931 5.73 -19.75 -8.35
CA ASP A 931 6.10 -18.37 -8.67
C ASP A 931 5.69 -18.09 -10.12
N ASN A 932 4.92 -17.02 -10.33
CA ASN A 932 4.47 -16.55 -11.65
C ASN A 932 4.86 -15.08 -11.88
N GLY A 933 5.97 -14.63 -11.26
CA GLY A 933 6.61 -13.33 -11.48
C GLY A 933 6.34 -12.25 -10.42
N GLY A 934 5.75 -12.60 -9.27
CA GLY A 934 5.37 -11.63 -8.22
C GLY A 934 5.81 -12.06 -6.82
N ASN A 935 5.73 -11.14 -5.86
CA ASN A 935 6.29 -11.29 -4.50
C ASN A 935 5.78 -12.52 -3.72
N THR A 936 4.67 -13.15 -4.14
CA THR A 936 4.10 -14.33 -3.50
C THR A 936 3.56 -15.34 -4.52
N GLN A 937 3.58 -16.64 -4.14
CA GLN A 937 3.19 -17.73 -5.03
C GLN A 937 1.68 -17.73 -5.35
N THR A 938 1.34 -17.92 -6.62
CA THR A 938 -0.01 -17.80 -7.18
C THR A 938 -0.40 -19.04 -7.98
N TYR A 939 -1.68 -19.14 -8.35
CA TYR A 939 -2.18 -20.08 -9.35
C TYR A 939 -2.43 -19.36 -10.67
N ALA A 940 -1.65 -19.66 -11.70
CA ALA A 940 -1.94 -19.18 -13.04
C ALA A 940 -3.23 -19.80 -13.60
N LEU A 941 -3.99 -19.03 -14.38
CA LEU A 941 -5.13 -19.53 -15.16
C LEU A 941 -4.66 -19.95 -16.56
N ASN A 942 -4.84 -21.22 -16.94
CA ASN A 942 -4.40 -21.71 -18.24
C ASN A 942 -5.51 -21.53 -19.28
N ILE A 943 -5.13 -21.15 -20.51
CA ILE A 943 -6.07 -21.06 -21.64
C ILE A 943 -6.42 -22.48 -22.13
N PRO A 944 -7.70 -22.84 -22.34
CA PRO A 944 -8.91 -22.11 -21.94
C PRO A 944 -9.30 -22.42 -20.48
N SER A 945 -9.71 -21.39 -19.74
CA SER A 945 -10.33 -21.49 -18.42
C SER A 945 -11.54 -20.55 -18.39
N PRO A 946 -12.69 -20.96 -17.81
CA PRO A 946 -13.86 -20.10 -17.65
C PRO A 946 -13.71 -19.06 -16.52
N ALA A 947 -12.58 -19.03 -15.80
CA ALA A 947 -12.25 -17.93 -14.89
C ALA A 947 -11.59 -16.74 -15.62
N LEU A 948 -11.04 -16.97 -16.82
CA LEU A 948 -10.48 -15.93 -17.68
C LEU A 948 -11.59 -15.01 -18.19
N ASP A 949 -11.32 -13.70 -18.29
CA ASP A 949 -12.20 -12.73 -18.98
C ASP A 949 -13.67 -12.86 -18.49
N SER A 950 -13.90 -12.92 -17.16
CA SER A 950 -15.19 -13.37 -16.60
C SER A 950 -15.69 -12.67 -15.34
N SER A 951 -14.88 -11.85 -14.68
CA SER A 951 -15.28 -11.08 -13.50
C SER A 951 -16.39 -10.09 -13.85
N THR A 952 -17.52 -10.16 -13.13
CA THR A 952 -18.66 -9.24 -13.28
C THR A 952 -18.72 -8.17 -12.18
N GLY A 953 -17.78 -8.20 -11.23
CA GLY A 953 -17.56 -7.12 -10.28
C GLY A 953 -16.80 -5.93 -10.87
N THR A 954 -16.42 -4.99 -10.00
CA THR A 954 -15.42 -3.97 -10.35
C THR A 954 -14.02 -4.56 -10.18
N CYS A 955 -13.23 -4.61 -11.25
CA CYS A 955 -11.83 -4.99 -11.17
C CYS A 955 -11.08 -4.02 -10.23
N GLY A 956 -10.32 -4.55 -9.29
CA GLY A 956 -9.31 -3.77 -8.58
C GLY A 956 -8.15 -3.43 -9.52
N ASP A 957 -7.32 -2.45 -9.16
CA ASP A 957 -6.30 -1.93 -10.09
C ASP A 957 -5.25 -2.99 -10.50
N PHE A 958 -4.97 -3.96 -9.61
CA PHE A 958 -3.96 -5.02 -9.82
C PHE A 958 -4.40 -6.41 -9.30
N ASP A 959 -3.68 -7.46 -9.70
CA ASP A 959 -3.74 -8.83 -9.16
C ASP A 959 -2.74 -9.05 -7.99
N GLN A 960 -2.66 -10.28 -7.48
CA GLN A 960 -1.76 -10.65 -6.37
C GLN A 960 -0.27 -10.40 -6.66
N ARG A 961 0.15 -10.41 -7.93
CA ARG A 961 1.55 -10.22 -8.35
C ARG A 961 1.88 -8.75 -8.60
N GLY A 962 0.87 -7.88 -8.68
CA GLY A 962 1.01 -6.51 -9.17
C GLY A 962 0.85 -6.37 -10.69
N VAL A 963 0.28 -7.37 -11.39
CA VAL A 963 -0.15 -7.20 -12.78
C VAL A 963 -1.46 -6.42 -12.82
N ALA A 964 -1.59 -5.43 -13.71
CA ALA A 964 -2.83 -4.65 -13.84
C ALA A 964 -4.00 -5.54 -14.30
N ARG A 965 -5.22 -5.27 -13.83
CA ARG A 965 -6.42 -6.01 -14.26
C ARG A 965 -7.12 -5.35 -15.45
N GLY A 966 -7.80 -6.15 -16.26
CA GLY A 966 -8.31 -5.80 -17.58
C GLY A 966 -7.41 -6.26 -18.74
N ILE A 967 -6.48 -7.21 -18.51
CA ILE A 967 -5.56 -7.69 -19.56
C ILE A 967 -6.13 -8.97 -20.17
N ASN A 968 -6.98 -8.80 -21.18
CA ASN A 968 -7.69 -9.94 -21.76
C ASN A 968 -6.75 -10.97 -22.41
N THR A 969 -7.27 -12.20 -22.58
CA THR A 969 -6.49 -13.34 -23.12
C THR A 969 -5.95 -13.17 -24.55
N SER A 970 -6.28 -12.08 -25.26
CA SER A 970 -5.70 -11.73 -26.56
C SER A 970 -4.47 -10.80 -26.48
N GLY A 971 -4.14 -10.28 -25.29
CA GLY A 971 -3.04 -9.33 -25.07
C GLY A 971 -3.38 -7.89 -25.43
N ALA A 972 -4.67 -7.54 -25.54
CA ALA A 972 -5.13 -6.20 -25.81
C ALA A 972 -5.50 -5.47 -24.50
N ILE A 973 -4.91 -4.29 -24.28
CA ILE A 973 -5.23 -3.43 -23.12
C ILE A 973 -6.44 -2.55 -23.46
N ASP A 974 -7.61 -3.17 -23.59
CA ASP A 974 -8.90 -2.48 -23.56
C ASP A 974 -9.27 -2.24 -22.08
N ALA A 975 -9.63 -1.00 -21.69
CA ALA A 975 -9.79 -0.71 -20.27
C ALA A 975 -11.05 -1.38 -19.67
N PRO A 976 -10.97 -1.90 -18.43
CA PRO A 976 -11.83 -2.97 -17.94
C PRO A 976 -13.32 -2.66 -17.89
N GLN A 977 -14.09 -3.45 -18.64
CA GLN A 977 -15.52 -3.65 -18.51
C GLN A 977 -15.78 -4.90 -17.66
N ALA A 978 -17.05 -5.13 -17.28
CA ALA A 978 -17.46 -6.38 -16.67
C ALA A 978 -17.32 -7.51 -17.72
N GLY A 979 -16.39 -8.44 -17.48
CA GLY A 979 -15.97 -9.47 -18.44
C GLY A 979 -14.55 -9.31 -19.02
N ASP A 980 -13.77 -8.30 -18.62
CA ASP A 980 -12.38 -8.13 -19.10
C ASP A 980 -11.31 -8.56 -18.07
N CYS A 981 -11.71 -9.04 -16.88
CA CYS A 981 -10.80 -9.36 -15.77
C CYS A 981 -11.01 -10.76 -15.20
N ASP A 982 -9.99 -11.30 -14.56
CA ASP A 982 -9.95 -12.70 -14.14
C ASP A 982 -10.47 -12.93 -12.72
N VAL A 983 -11.22 -14.03 -12.56
CA VAL A 983 -11.79 -14.45 -11.29
C VAL A 983 -10.73 -15.16 -10.44
N GLY A 984 -10.57 -14.70 -9.20
CA GLY A 984 -9.51 -15.12 -8.29
C GLY A 984 -8.33 -14.14 -8.23
N ALA A 985 -7.24 -14.58 -7.61
CA ALA A 985 -6.11 -13.74 -7.23
C ALA A 985 -5.09 -13.44 -8.36
N PHE A 986 -5.26 -14.00 -9.55
CA PHE A 986 -4.32 -13.94 -10.67
C PHE A 986 -5.00 -13.39 -11.92
N GLU A 987 -4.26 -12.62 -12.73
CA GLU A 987 -4.69 -12.12 -14.05
C GLU A 987 -3.83 -12.70 -15.19
N ALA A 988 -4.45 -13.27 -16.21
CA ALA A 988 -3.77 -13.74 -17.42
C ALA A 988 -3.25 -12.57 -18.30
N GLY A 989 -2.59 -12.92 -19.41
CA GLY A 989 -2.08 -11.97 -20.40
C GLY A 989 -0.85 -11.15 -19.97
N GLY A 990 -0.79 -10.70 -18.72
CA GLY A 990 0.29 -9.85 -18.20
C GLY A 990 1.54 -10.61 -17.73
N THR A 991 2.68 -10.26 -18.32
CA THR A 991 4.02 -10.68 -17.90
C THR A 991 4.70 -9.60 -17.05
N ILE A 992 5.29 -10.00 -15.92
CA ILE A 992 6.21 -9.13 -15.16
C ILE A 992 7.63 -9.41 -15.68
N PRO A 993 8.35 -8.42 -16.23
CA PRO A 993 9.73 -8.61 -16.66
C PRO A 993 10.66 -8.93 -15.47
N ILE A 994 11.87 -9.43 -15.75
CA ILE A 994 12.83 -9.85 -14.72
C ILE A 994 14.14 -9.08 -14.88
N LEU A 995 14.72 -8.64 -13.77
CA LEU A 995 15.99 -7.92 -13.69
C LEU A 995 17.04 -8.71 -12.89
N GLU A 996 18.19 -8.96 -13.51
CA GLU A 996 19.28 -9.76 -12.98
C GLU A 996 20.63 -9.05 -13.17
N PHE A 997 21.67 -9.55 -12.49
CA PHE A 997 23.04 -9.29 -12.92
C PHE A 997 23.33 -10.15 -14.17
N ALA A 998 24.05 -9.60 -15.15
CA ALA A 998 24.32 -10.31 -16.42
C ALA A 998 25.25 -11.53 -16.26
N ASP A 999 26.09 -11.49 -15.21
CA ASP A 999 26.95 -12.57 -14.73
C ASP A 999 26.81 -12.64 -13.20
N ALA A 1000 27.03 -13.80 -12.58
CA ALA A 1000 27.00 -13.93 -11.11
C ALA A 1000 28.32 -13.52 -10.42
N VAL A 1001 29.43 -13.50 -11.15
CA VAL A 1001 30.78 -13.26 -10.62
C VAL A 1001 31.61 -12.46 -11.63
N SER A 1002 32.53 -11.61 -11.16
CA SER A 1002 33.56 -10.98 -11.99
C SER A 1002 34.89 -10.81 -11.25
N THR A 1003 36.00 -10.64 -11.99
CA THR A 1003 37.33 -10.41 -11.44
C THR A 1003 37.84 -9.02 -11.80
N ALA A 1004 38.42 -8.30 -10.83
CA ALA A 1004 38.89 -6.92 -11.00
C ALA A 1004 40.35 -6.75 -10.58
N SER A 1005 41.12 -5.95 -11.33
CA SER A 1005 42.50 -5.60 -10.94
C SER A 1005 42.49 -4.47 -9.92
N ILE A 1006 43.25 -4.62 -8.83
CA ILE A 1006 43.47 -3.57 -7.81
C ILE A 1006 44.07 -2.27 -8.40
N HIS A 1007 44.69 -2.35 -9.58
CA HIS A 1007 45.23 -1.20 -10.31
C HIS A 1007 44.19 -0.46 -11.18
N SER A 1008 42.92 -0.87 -11.16
CA SER A 1008 41.84 -0.24 -11.94
C SER A 1008 41.04 0.77 -11.09
N ALA A 1009 40.95 2.01 -11.56
CA ALA A 1009 40.27 3.09 -10.82
C ALA A 1009 38.74 2.92 -10.74
N THR A 1010 38.14 2.06 -11.58
CA THR A 1010 36.71 1.71 -11.53
C THR A 1010 36.50 0.38 -12.24
N HIS A 1011 35.93 -0.60 -11.53
CA HIS A 1011 35.39 -1.83 -12.11
C HIS A 1011 33.92 -1.63 -12.52
N GLN A 1012 33.44 -2.39 -13.50
CA GLN A 1012 32.05 -2.30 -13.97
C GLN A 1012 31.38 -3.67 -13.96
N VAL A 1013 30.13 -3.69 -13.49
CA VAL A 1013 29.28 -4.89 -13.43
C VAL A 1013 27.99 -4.59 -14.16
N GLN A 1014 27.55 -5.50 -15.04
CA GLN A 1014 26.40 -5.27 -15.90
C GLN A 1014 25.11 -5.85 -15.29
N LEU A 1015 24.03 -5.07 -15.41
CA LEU A 1015 22.66 -5.50 -15.16
C LEU A 1015 21.99 -5.87 -16.48
N LYS A 1016 21.06 -6.81 -16.45
CA LYS A 1016 20.35 -7.33 -17.62
C LYS A 1016 18.87 -7.55 -17.28
N LEU A 1017 17.98 -7.24 -18.22
CA LEU A 1017 16.61 -7.74 -18.21
C LEU A 1017 16.46 -9.00 -19.07
N ASP A 1018 15.44 -9.80 -18.77
CA ASP A 1018 14.98 -10.91 -19.62
C ASP A 1018 14.40 -10.45 -20.97
N SER A 1019 13.90 -9.21 -21.00
CA SER A 1019 13.15 -8.59 -22.09
C SER A 1019 13.47 -7.09 -22.18
N ASN A 1020 13.07 -6.43 -23.27
CA ASN A 1020 13.21 -4.97 -23.38
C ASN A 1020 12.10 -4.28 -22.59
N LEU A 1021 12.43 -3.27 -21.79
CA LEU A 1021 11.44 -2.35 -21.21
C LEU A 1021 10.58 -1.73 -22.32
N ALA A 1022 9.26 -1.68 -22.12
CA ALA A 1022 8.34 -1.23 -23.17
C ALA A 1022 8.44 0.28 -23.42
N GLN A 1023 7.78 0.76 -24.47
CA GLN A 1023 7.95 2.14 -24.94
C GLN A 1023 7.22 3.16 -24.05
N GLY A 1024 7.84 3.45 -22.90
CA GLY A 1024 7.33 4.34 -21.85
C GLY A 1024 7.95 4.01 -20.49
N ASP A 1025 8.41 2.77 -20.30
CA ASP A 1025 8.87 2.26 -19.01
C ASP A 1025 10.33 2.66 -18.73
N SER A 1026 10.59 3.13 -17.52
CA SER A 1026 11.95 3.28 -16.99
C SER A 1026 12.09 2.51 -15.69
N ALA A 1027 13.09 1.63 -15.60
CA ALA A 1027 13.39 0.90 -14.38
C ALA A 1027 14.56 1.55 -13.66
N GLN A 1028 14.44 1.74 -12.34
CA GLN A 1028 15.60 2.04 -11.49
C GLN A 1028 16.00 0.79 -10.73
N ALA A 1029 17.25 0.38 -10.90
CA ALA A 1029 17.93 -0.57 -10.03
C ALA A 1029 18.64 0.20 -8.91
N TYR A 1030 18.52 -0.30 -7.69
CA TYR A 1030 19.30 0.13 -6.54
C TYR A 1030 20.31 -0.95 -6.22
N VAL A 1031 21.60 -0.63 -6.31
CA VAL A 1031 22.69 -1.58 -6.11
C VAL A 1031 23.59 -1.11 -4.97
N TRP A 1032 23.78 -1.95 -3.96
CA TRP A 1032 24.62 -1.68 -2.79
C TRP A 1032 25.61 -2.84 -2.57
N VAL A 1033 26.58 -2.65 -1.67
CA VAL A 1033 27.40 -3.77 -1.18
C VAL A 1033 26.68 -4.43 -0.01
N SER A 1034 26.30 -5.70 -0.16
CA SER A 1034 25.60 -6.48 0.87
C SER A 1034 26.52 -7.37 1.71
N GLY A 1035 27.79 -7.54 1.31
CA GLY A 1035 28.78 -8.27 2.08
C GLY A 1035 30.09 -8.49 1.34
N GLY A 1036 30.88 -9.47 1.81
CA GLY A 1036 32.19 -9.83 1.24
C GLY A 1036 33.31 -9.79 2.27
N THR A 1037 34.54 -9.99 1.79
CA THR A 1037 35.78 -9.96 2.61
C THR A 1037 36.60 -8.67 2.43
N ALA A 1038 36.19 -7.81 1.50
CA ALA A 1038 36.73 -6.47 1.26
C ALA A 1038 36.16 -5.46 2.27
N VAL A 1039 36.95 -4.45 2.66
CA VAL A 1039 36.54 -3.44 3.64
C VAL A 1039 36.28 -2.08 2.97
N ALA A 1040 35.10 -1.53 3.23
CA ALA A 1040 34.70 -0.20 2.74
C ALA A 1040 35.67 0.89 3.22
N GLY A 1041 36.12 1.75 2.31
CA GLY A 1041 37.10 2.80 2.58
C GLY A 1041 38.56 2.32 2.66
N VAL A 1042 38.81 1.01 2.50
CA VAL A 1042 40.16 0.43 2.44
C VAL A 1042 40.41 -0.25 1.10
N ASP A 1043 39.52 -1.15 0.67
CA ASP A 1043 39.65 -1.92 -0.58
C ASP A 1043 38.76 -1.33 -1.71
N TYR A 1044 37.68 -0.63 -1.37
CA TYR A 1044 36.80 0.07 -2.31
C TYR A 1044 36.21 1.35 -1.70
N ALA A 1045 35.86 2.33 -2.53
CA ALA A 1045 35.26 3.57 -2.08
C ALA A 1045 33.80 3.34 -1.65
N PRO A 1046 33.37 3.77 -0.46
CA PRO A 1046 31.97 3.65 -0.04
C PRO A 1046 31.06 4.46 -0.96
N PHE A 1047 30.02 3.82 -1.51
CA PHE A 1047 29.03 4.47 -2.39
C PHE A 1047 27.58 4.35 -1.91
N GLY A 1048 27.33 3.69 -0.77
CA GLY A 1048 25.97 3.46 -0.25
C GLY A 1048 25.12 2.66 -1.23
N VAL A 1049 23.97 3.22 -1.62
CA VAL A 1049 23.13 2.71 -2.70
C VAL A 1049 23.45 3.49 -3.99
N GLN A 1050 23.80 2.77 -5.05
CA GLN A 1050 24.00 3.31 -6.39
C GLN A 1050 22.76 3.06 -7.25
N THR A 1051 22.14 4.14 -7.75
CA THR A 1051 21.03 4.05 -8.71
C THR A 1051 21.56 3.79 -10.12
N VAL A 1052 21.05 2.75 -10.78
CA VAL A 1052 21.30 2.46 -12.20
C VAL A 1052 19.96 2.47 -12.94
N SER A 1053 19.74 3.49 -13.76
CA SER A 1053 18.54 3.61 -14.58
C SER A 1053 18.68 2.79 -15.87
N ILE A 1054 17.65 2.01 -16.19
CA ILE A 1054 17.49 1.31 -17.47
C ILE A 1054 16.32 1.96 -18.22
N ILE A 1055 16.59 2.33 -19.46
CA ILE A 1055 15.73 3.20 -20.28
C ILE A 1055 14.85 2.38 -21.25
N PRO A 1056 13.72 2.94 -21.76
CA PRO A 1056 12.88 2.29 -22.76
C PRO A 1056 13.70 1.75 -23.94
N GLY A 1057 13.46 0.49 -24.33
CA GLY A 1057 14.21 -0.16 -25.42
C GLY A 1057 15.66 -0.56 -25.09
N SER A 1058 16.13 -0.37 -23.86
CA SER A 1058 17.31 -1.05 -23.33
C SER A 1058 16.90 -2.30 -22.54
N SER A 1059 17.78 -3.29 -22.53
CA SER A 1059 17.73 -4.46 -21.65
C SER A 1059 18.96 -4.54 -20.72
N SER A 1060 19.73 -3.46 -20.57
CA SER A 1060 20.89 -3.45 -19.67
C SER A 1060 21.23 -2.09 -19.04
N GLY A 1061 21.96 -2.16 -17.92
CA GLY A 1061 22.53 -1.03 -17.18
C GLY A 1061 23.92 -1.38 -16.62
N LEU A 1062 24.66 -0.39 -16.09
CA LEU A 1062 26.03 -0.57 -15.59
C LEU A 1062 26.20 -0.02 -14.17
N VAL A 1063 26.56 -0.92 -13.25
CA VAL A 1063 27.05 -0.61 -11.90
C VAL A 1063 28.55 -0.30 -11.97
N LYS A 1064 29.01 0.65 -11.18
CA LYS A 1064 30.42 1.08 -11.08
C LYS A 1064 30.93 0.92 -9.65
N VAL A 1065 32.02 0.17 -9.48
CA VAL A 1065 32.69 -0.02 -8.19
C VAL A 1065 34.09 0.58 -8.26
N THR A 1066 34.31 1.67 -7.56
CA THR A 1066 35.63 2.32 -7.43
C THR A 1066 36.47 1.52 -6.44
N LEU A 1067 37.48 0.81 -6.93
CA LEU A 1067 38.47 0.15 -6.08
C LEU A 1067 39.47 1.16 -5.54
N LEU A 1068 40.06 0.85 -4.38
CA LEU A 1068 41.11 1.66 -3.74
C LEU A 1068 42.44 0.90 -3.77
N ASP A 1069 43.54 1.66 -3.85
CA ASP A 1069 44.91 1.13 -3.83
C ASP A 1069 45.26 0.62 -2.42
N SER A 1070 44.86 -0.63 -2.18
CA SER A 1070 45.01 -1.36 -0.92
C SER A 1070 46.34 -2.11 -0.92
N THR A 1071 47.24 -1.76 0.01
CA THR A 1071 48.58 -2.38 0.12
C THR A 1071 48.57 -3.82 0.68
N ALA A 1072 47.39 -4.43 0.83
CA ALA A 1072 47.17 -5.75 1.40
C ALA A 1072 47.20 -6.86 0.32
N ARG A 1073 48.19 -7.75 0.41
CA ARG A 1073 48.49 -8.79 -0.60
C ARG A 1073 47.62 -10.05 -0.48
N ALA A 1074 46.30 -9.92 -0.55
CA ALA A 1074 45.39 -11.06 -0.56
C ALA A 1074 44.09 -10.72 -1.30
N ASP A 1075 43.63 -11.65 -2.14
CA ASP A 1075 42.38 -11.51 -2.91
C ASP A 1075 41.19 -11.24 -1.97
N LYS A 1076 40.31 -10.31 -2.36
CA LYS A 1076 39.13 -9.91 -1.59
C LYS A 1076 37.86 -10.06 -2.42
N THR A 1077 36.75 -10.32 -1.75
CA THR A 1077 35.41 -10.35 -2.35
C THR A 1077 34.59 -9.13 -1.95
N ILE A 1078 33.87 -8.55 -2.92
CA ILE A 1078 32.80 -7.57 -2.73
C ILE A 1078 31.51 -8.21 -3.26
N ILE A 1079 30.49 -8.37 -2.42
CA ILE A 1079 29.17 -8.86 -2.85
C ILE A 1079 28.29 -7.64 -3.07
N LEU A 1080 27.92 -7.41 -4.33
CA LEU A 1080 26.86 -6.48 -4.70
C LEU A 1080 25.51 -7.16 -4.52
N SER A 1081 24.51 -6.42 -4.04
CA SER A 1081 23.10 -6.80 -4.14
C SER A 1081 22.30 -5.81 -4.95
N ILE A 1082 21.25 -6.29 -5.61
CA ILE A 1082 20.32 -5.50 -6.39
C ILE A 1082 18.90 -5.59 -5.83
N ALA A 1083 18.26 -4.43 -5.72
CA ALA A 1083 16.81 -4.27 -5.72
C ALA A 1083 16.41 -3.45 -6.95
N THR A 1084 15.12 -3.42 -7.27
CA THR A 1084 14.54 -2.26 -7.97
C THR A 1084 14.01 -1.27 -6.93
N GLN A 1085 13.20 -0.29 -7.34
CA GLN A 1085 12.39 0.49 -6.38
C GLN A 1085 11.46 -0.36 -5.50
N ASN A 1086 11.30 -1.66 -5.78
CA ASN A 1086 10.46 -2.60 -5.03
C ASN A 1086 11.14 -3.97 -4.79
N GLY A 1087 12.47 -4.00 -4.76
CA GLY A 1087 13.21 -5.10 -4.12
C GLY A 1087 13.55 -4.74 -2.66
N PRO A 1088 14.34 -5.57 -1.95
CA PRO A 1088 14.50 -5.46 -0.51
C PRO A 1088 14.92 -4.06 -0.03
N GLY A 1089 14.13 -3.49 0.89
CA GLY A 1089 14.37 -2.18 1.50
C GLY A 1089 13.64 -0.97 0.88
N PHE A 1090 12.84 -1.12 -0.19
CA PHE A 1090 12.07 -0.02 -0.79
C PHE A 1090 10.60 -0.41 -1.05
N GLY A 1091 9.67 0.54 -0.89
CA GLY A 1091 8.22 0.27 -0.90
C GLY A 1091 7.37 1.20 -1.76
N GLY A 1092 6.79 0.65 -2.81
CA GLY A 1092 5.89 1.31 -3.77
C GLY A 1092 5.36 0.34 -4.85
N PRO A 1093 5.10 0.86 -6.07
CA PRO A 1093 4.78 0.08 -7.28
C PRO A 1093 5.74 0.39 -8.47
N ILE A 1094 6.15 -0.50 -9.37
CA ILE A 1094 6.15 -1.98 -9.39
C ILE A 1094 7.58 -2.41 -9.85
N HIS A 1095 7.98 -3.19 -10.87
CA HIS A 1095 7.33 -4.04 -11.87
C HIS A 1095 8.29 -5.17 -12.33
N LEU A 1096 9.22 -5.62 -11.47
CA LEU A 1096 10.36 -6.47 -11.86
C LEU A 1096 10.72 -7.52 -10.81
N GLY A 1097 10.74 -8.80 -11.20
CA GLY A 1097 11.37 -9.88 -10.41
C GLY A 1097 12.89 -9.73 -10.37
N THR A 1098 13.57 -10.26 -9.35
CA THR A 1098 15.02 -10.01 -9.14
C THR A 1098 15.87 -11.24 -8.81
N GLN A 1099 17.08 -11.30 -9.37
CA GLN A 1099 18.16 -12.18 -8.88
C GLN A 1099 19.19 -11.34 -8.12
N LEU A 1100 19.36 -11.64 -6.83
CA LEU A 1100 19.70 -10.63 -5.82
C LEU A 1100 21.20 -10.29 -5.63
N THR A 1101 22.17 -11.00 -6.24
CA THR A 1101 23.60 -10.81 -5.92
C THR A 1101 24.58 -10.97 -7.10
N HIS A 1102 25.73 -10.30 -7.00
CA HIS A 1102 26.92 -10.49 -7.85
C HIS A 1102 28.21 -10.38 -7.03
N THR A 1103 29.20 -11.25 -7.24
CA THR A 1103 30.47 -11.24 -6.50
C THR A 1103 31.63 -10.72 -7.34
N ILE A 1104 32.29 -9.64 -6.91
CA ILE A 1104 33.55 -9.16 -7.48
C ILE A 1104 34.72 -9.72 -6.66
N THR A 1105 35.69 -10.37 -7.29
CA THR A 1105 36.96 -10.77 -6.67
C THR A 1105 38.09 -9.87 -7.14
N THR A 1106 38.83 -9.24 -6.22
CA THR A 1106 40.04 -8.48 -6.54
C THR A 1106 41.27 -9.39 -6.66
N SER A 1107 42.15 -9.11 -7.63
CA SER A 1107 43.38 -9.89 -7.86
C SER A 1107 44.49 -9.06 -8.54
N GLU A 1108 45.71 -9.61 -8.54
CA GLU A 1108 46.86 -9.04 -9.27
C GLU A 1108 47.05 -9.80 -10.61
N LEU A 1109 46.82 -9.11 -11.74
CA LEU A 1109 47.00 -9.68 -13.08
C LEU A 1109 48.49 -9.76 -13.45
N GLU A 1110 49.11 -10.92 -13.25
CA GLU A 1110 50.48 -11.17 -13.72
C GLU A 1110 50.60 -11.12 -15.26
N GLY A 1111 51.80 -10.71 -15.72
CA GLY A 1111 52.09 -10.52 -17.14
C GLY A 1111 52.28 -11.82 -17.94
N THR A 1112 51.85 -11.80 -19.19
CA THR A 1112 51.87 -12.94 -20.14
C THR A 1112 53.28 -13.51 -20.42
N PRO A 1113 53.48 -14.84 -20.31
CA PRO A 1113 54.62 -15.55 -20.90
C PRO A 1113 54.34 -16.03 -22.35
N GLU A 1114 55.40 -16.14 -23.17
CA GLU A 1114 55.33 -16.78 -24.51
C GLU A 1114 55.39 -18.32 -24.44
N PRO A 1115 54.92 -19.04 -25.49
CA PRO A 1115 54.75 -20.50 -25.47
C PRO A 1115 56.02 -21.30 -25.81
N THR A 1116 56.13 -22.51 -25.24
CA THR A 1116 57.06 -23.57 -25.71
C THR A 1116 56.39 -24.94 -25.75
N SER A 1117 57.00 -25.90 -26.46
CA SER A 1117 56.33 -26.99 -27.18
C SER A 1117 56.12 -28.34 -26.46
N GLU A 1118 55.05 -29.03 -26.88
CA GLU A 1118 54.79 -30.49 -26.88
C GLU A 1118 55.89 -31.34 -27.62
N PRO A 1119 55.81 -32.69 -27.86
CA PRO A 1119 54.66 -33.63 -27.88
C PRO A 1119 54.89 -35.08 -27.31
N THR A 1120 53.99 -36.02 -27.66
CA THR A 1120 54.10 -37.53 -27.75
C THR A 1120 53.69 -38.41 -26.55
N SER A 1121 53.04 -39.58 -26.71
CA SER A 1121 52.40 -40.25 -27.89
C SER A 1121 51.43 -41.39 -27.50
N GLU A 1122 50.49 -41.73 -28.39
CA GLU A 1122 49.54 -42.88 -28.32
C GLU A 1122 50.21 -44.25 -28.63
N PRO A 1123 49.61 -45.41 -28.27
CA PRO A 1123 48.88 -46.20 -29.29
C PRO A 1123 47.67 -47.06 -28.79
N THR A 1124 46.96 -47.68 -29.74
CA THR A 1124 45.76 -48.55 -29.63
C THR A 1124 46.05 -50.02 -30.07
N PRO A 1125 45.07 -50.95 -30.27
CA PRO A 1125 43.98 -51.45 -29.39
C PRO A 1125 43.85 -53.02 -29.36
N GLU A 1126 43.18 -53.64 -28.36
CA GLU A 1126 42.68 -55.04 -28.50
C GLU A 1126 41.46 -55.45 -27.61
N VAL A 1127 40.40 -55.98 -28.27
CA VAL A 1127 39.32 -56.96 -27.90
C VAL A 1127 38.60 -56.98 -26.52
N THR A 1128 37.30 -57.34 -26.57
CA THR A 1128 36.28 -57.36 -25.50
C THR A 1128 36.29 -58.62 -24.59
N PRO A 1129 35.60 -58.59 -23.42
CA PRO A 1129 34.19 -59.04 -23.39
C PRO A 1129 33.25 -58.23 -22.46
N GLU A 1130 31.93 -58.33 -22.72
CA GLU A 1130 30.88 -57.88 -21.79
C GLU A 1130 30.93 -58.63 -20.44
N PRO A 1131 30.47 -57.96 -19.38
CA PRO A 1131 29.47 -58.56 -18.50
C PRO A 1131 28.32 -57.60 -18.17
N THR A 1132 27.08 -58.10 -18.24
CA THR A 1132 25.90 -57.44 -17.66
C THR A 1132 25.93 -57.47 -16.12
N ASP A 1133 25.18 -56.58 -15.48
CA ASP A 1133 25.00 -56.45 -14.02
C ASP A 1133 26.28 -56.17 -13.21
N LEU A 1134 26.88 -54.99 -13.45
CA LEU A 1134 27.63 -54.30 -12.39
C LEU A 1134 26.65 -53.83 -11.30
N PRO A 1135 26.90 -54.08 -10.00
CA PRO A 1135 26.00 -53.61 -8.95
C PRO A 1135 26.08 -52.09 -8.79
N ASN A 1136 24.94 -51.45 -8.53
CA ASN A 1136 24.84 -50.00 -8.40
C ASN A 1136 25.71 -49.47 -7.26
N ALA A 1137 26.55 -48.47 -7.53
CA ALA A 1137 27.24 -47.72 -6.50
C ALA A 1137 26.19 -46.96 -5.66
N ALA A 1138 26.27 -47.05 -4.33
CA ALA A 1138 25.38 -46.33 -3.44
C ALA A 1138 25.96 -44.94 -3.13
N PRO A 1139 25.21 -43.84 -3.34
CA PRO A 1139 25.50 -42.53 -2.78
C PRO A 1139 25.73 -42.58 -1.26
N VAL A 1140 26.58 -41.70 -0.76
CA VAL A 1140 26.66 -41.38 0.68
C VAL A 1140 25.95 -40.05 0.91
N ARG A 1141 25.00 -40.00 1.86
CA ARG A 1141 24.24 -38.79 2.18
C ARG A 1141 25.15 -37.75 2.84
N ASN A 1142 25.47 -36.70 2.10
CA ASN A 1142 26.36 -35.63 2.52
C ASN A 1142 25.61 -34.29 2.60
N TYR A 1143 25.98 -33.46 3.57
CA TYR A 1143 25.57 -32.06 3.69
C TYR A 1143 26.79 -31.18 3.41
N PHE A 1144 26.65 -30.13 2.61
CA PHE A 1144 27.77 -29.29 2.18
C PHE A 1144 27.52 -27.81 2.48
N THR A 1145 28.45 -27.17 3.18
CA THR A 1145 28.47 -25.73 3.46
C THR A 1145 29.33 -24.98 2.41
N THR A 1146 29.32 -25.47 1.17
CA THR A 1146 30.22 -25.07 0.08
C THR A 1146 29.54 -25.31 -1.27
N ASN A 1147 29.63 -24.34 -2.19
CA ASN A 1147 29.07 -24.41 -3.55
C ASN A 1147 29.74 -25.42 -4.49
N MET A 1148 30.91 -25.95 -4.16
CA MET A 1148 31.54 -27.08 -4.87
C MET A 1148 31.42 -28.38 -4.02
N PRO A 1149 30.23 -29.02 -3.97
CA PRO A 1149 30.03 -30.21 -3.15
C PRO A 1149 30.89 -31.38 -3.65
N THR A 1150 31.45 -32.15 -2.71
CA THR A 1150 32.28 -33.33 -3.01
C THR A 1150 31.48 -34.61 -2.76
N LEU A 1151 30.85 -35.09 -3.82
CA LEU A 1151 30.03 -36.29 -3.82
C LEU A 1151 30.91 -37.53 -3.66
N THR A 1152 30.49 -38.51 -2.85
CA THR A 1152 31.27 -39.71 -2.53
C THR A 1152 30.42 -40.97 -2.53
N TRP A 1153 31.01 -42.10 -2.94
CA TRP A 1153 30.31 -43.37 -3.14
C TRP A 1153 31.19 -44.58 -2.81
N ASN A 1154 30.53 -45.73 -2.65
CA ASN A 1154 31.21 -46.99 -2.38
C ASN A 1154 31.77 -47.63 -3.67
N PRO A 1155 32.99 -48.22 -3.65
CA PRO A 1155 33.60 -48.83 -4.82
C PRO A 1155 32.85 -50.08 -5.29
N VAL A 1156 32.60 -50.15 -6.60
CA VAL A 1156 32.04 -51.31 -7.29
C VAL A 1156 33.16 -52.08 -7.98
N ALA A 1157 33.35 -53.35 -7.60
CA ALA A 1157 34.40 -54.19 -8.15
C ALA A 1157 34.23 -54.44 -9.67
N GLY A 1158 35.30 -54.26 -10.45
CA GLY A 1158 35.27 -54.44 -11.91
C GLY A 1158 34.78 -53.21 -12.70
N THR A 1159 34.69 -52.05 -12.05
CA THR A 1159 34.40 -50.75 -12.68
C THR A 1159 35.67 -50.11 -13.21
N ASP A 1160 35.68 -49.67 -14.46
CA ASP A 1160 36.80 -48.93 -15.06
C ASP A 1160 36.62 -47.41 -14.88
N HIS A 1161 35.38 -46.92 -14.90
CA HIS A 1161 35.04 -45.54 -14.57
C HIS A 1161 33.59 -45.40 -14.06
N TYR A 1162 33.27 -44.30 -13.38
CA TYR A 1162 31.91 -43.96 -12.98
C TYR A 1162 31.38 -42.76 -13.77
N GLU A 1163 30.05 -42.68 -13.88
CA GLU A 1163 29.34 -41.49 -14.35
C GLU A 1163 28.35 -41.02 -13.28
N ILE A 1164 28.31 -39.71 -13.04
CA ILE A 1164 27.40 -39.05 -12.11
C ILE A 1164 26.42 -38.18 -12.90
N GLN A 1165 25.17 -38.14 -12.45
CA GLN A 1165 24.18 -37.15 -12.87
C GLN A 1165 23.69 -36.35 -11.67
N VAL A 1166 23.53 -35.04 -11.86
CA VAL A 1166 22.93 -34.10 -10.89
C VAL A 1166 21.83 -33.31 -11.59
N SER A 1167 20.69 -33.12 -10.92
CA SER A 1167 19.62 -32.21 -11.35
C SER A 1167 18.93 -31.55 -10.14
N ILE A 1168 18.25 -30.43 -10.40
CA ILE A 1168 17.28 -29.83 -9.47
C ILE A 1168 15.92 -30.56 -9.50
N HIS A 1169 15.69 -31.44 -10.48
CA HIS A 1169 14.47 -32.22 -10.64
C HIS A 1169 14.68 -33.70 -10.27
N SER A 1170 13.72 -34.31 -9.57
CA SER A 1170 13.80 -35.69 -9.08
C SER A 1170 13.67 -36.76 -10.17
N ASP A 1171 13.24 -36.37 -11.37
CA ASP A 1171 13.16 -37.21 -12.57
C ASP A 1171 14.40 -37.07 -13.48
N PHE A 1172 15.37 -36.25 -13.08
CA PHE A 1172 16.59 -35.93 -13.85
C PHE A 1172 16.35 -35.26 -15.21
N THR A 1173 15.20 -34.60 -15.40
CA THR A 1173 15.05 -33.64 -16.50
C THR A 1173 16.07 -32.50 -16.34
N GLY A 1174 16.73 -32.15 -17.44
CA GLY A 1174 17.83 -31.17 -17.46
C GLY A 1174 19.13 -31.59 -16.76
N ALA A 1175 19.30 -32.86 -16.39
CA ALA A 1175 20.47 -33.30 -15.61
C ALA A 1175 21.81 -33.13 -16.34
N ILE A 1176 22.79 -32.57 -15.63
CA ILE A 1176 24.19 -32.50 -16.09
C ILE A 1176 24.86 -33.84 -15.76
N THR A 1177 25.58 -34.40 -16.74
CA THR A 1177 26.25 -35.70 -16.62
C THR A 1177 27.77 -35.53 -16.69
N TYR A 1178 28.50 -36.01 -15.69
CA TYR A 1178 29.97 -36.04 -15.67
C TYR A 1178 30.50 -37.47 -15.64
N ASN A 1179 31.50 -37.75 -16.47
CA ASN A 1179 32.32 -38.96 -16.38
C ASN A 1179 33.51 -38.66 -15.47
N VAL A 1180 33.63 -39.37 -14.36
CA VAL A 1180 34.53 -39.00 -13.24
C VAL A 1180 35.74 -39.94 -13.11
N GLY A 1181 35.98 -40.75 -14.14
CA GLY A 1181 37.04 -41.75 -14.13
C GLY A 1181 36.83 -42.81 -13.04
N ASN A 1182 37.92 -43.44 -12.59
CA ASN A 1182 37.90 -44.49 -11.56
C ASN A 1182 37.90 -43.96 -10.12
N GLN A 1183 37.65 -42.67 -9.90
CA GLN A 1183 37.63 -42.08 -8.57
C GLN A 1183 36.43 -42.58 -7.74
N LEU A 1184 36.44 -42.29 -6.44
CA LEU A 1184 35.35 -42.59 -5.49
C LEU A 1184 34.78 -41.32 -4.83
N SER A 1185 35.22 -40.17 -5.35
CA SER A 1185 34.91 -38.82 -4.92
C SER A 1185 34.89 -37.91 -6.14
N PHE A 1186 33.94 -37.01 -6.24
CA PHE A 1186 33.89 -35.97 -7.27
C PHE A 1186 33.46 -34.65 -6.64
N THR A 1187 34.39 -33.71 -6.55
CA THR A 1187 34.09 -32.30 -6.31
C THR A 1187 33.48 -31.76 -7.59
N TRP A 1188 32.27 -31.20 -7.53
CA TRP A 1188 31.66 -30.56 -8.69
C TRP A 1188 32.57 -29.40 -9.15
N PRO A 1189 32.95 -29.32 -10.44
CA PRO A 1189 34.01 -28.41 -10.89
C PRO A 1189 33.57 -26.95 -10.94
N ASP A 1190 32.27 -26.72 -11.06
CA ASP A 1190 31.63 -25.41 -11.09
C ASP A 1190 30.96 -25.11 -9.73
N PRO A 1191 30.77 -23.83 -9.35
CA PRO A 1191 29.88 -23.50 -8.24
C PRO A 1191 28.43 -23.86 -8.56
N LEU A 1192 27.84 -24.80 -7.82
CA LEU A 1192 26.39 -25.00 -7.79
C LEU A 1192 25.73 -23.89 -6.96
N ALA A 1193 24.54 -23.49 -7.37
CA ALA A 1193 23.74 -22.47 -6.67
C ALA A 1193 23.11 -23.02 -5.39
N ASP A 1194 22.60 -22.15 -4.52
CA ASP A 1194 21.87 -22.56 -3.31
C ASP A 1194 20.52 -23.21 -3.67
N HIS A 1195 20.53 -24.53 -3.79
CA HIS A 1195 19.35 -25.32 -4.18
C HIS A 1195 19.37 -26.73 -3.55
N PHE A 1196 18.21 -27.38 -3.58
CA PHE A 1196 18.06 -28.81 -3.31
C PHE A 1196 18.38 -29.60 -4.58
N TYR A 1197 19.38 -30.49 -4.53
CA TYR A 1197 19.82 -31.27 -5.68
C TYR A 1197 19.59 -32.77 -5.47
N TYR A 1198 19.15 -33.43 -6.54
CA TYR A 1198 19.07 -34.87 -6.69
C TYR A 1198 20.31 -35.36 -7.44
N TRP A 1199 20.94 -36.42 -6.96
CA TRP A 1199 22.06 -37.04 -7.66
C TRP A 1199 22.05 -38.56 -7.61
N HIS A 1200 22.48 -39.17 -8.70
CA HIS A 1200 22.69 -40.61 -8.81
C HIS A 1200 23.96 -40.92 -9.61
N ILE A 1201 24.43 -42.15 -9.49
CA ILE A 1201 25.71 -42.59 -10.05
C ILE A 1201 25.57 -43.97 -10.68
N ARG A 1202 26.35 -44.26 -11.73
CA ARG A 1202 26.49 -45.60 -12.31
C ARG A 1202 27.94 -45.98 -12.50
N SER A 1203 28.21 -47.28 -12.36
CA SER A 1203 29.48 -47.91 -12.68
C SER A 1203 29.52 -48.30 -14.17
N CYS A 1204 30.65 -48.06 -14.82
CA CYS A 1204 30.87 -48.31 -16.24
C CYS A 1204 32.18 -49.09 -16.48
N LYS A 1205 32.25 -49.76 -17.62
CA LYS A 1205 33.37 -50.57 -18.07
C LYS A 1205 33.76 -50.15 -19.49
N GLY A 1206 35.05 -50.27 -19.83
CA GLY A 1206 35.61 -49.76 -21.07
C GLY A 1206 35.85 -48.24 -21.07
N ALA A 1207 36.12 -47.70 -22.27
CA ALA A 1207 36.30 -46.26 -22.49
C ALA A 1207 34.95 -45.50 -22.44
N ALA A 1208 35.00 -44.16 -22.46
CA ALA A 1208 33.90 -43.25 -22.14
C ALA A 1208 32.66 -43.26 -23.08
N THR A 1209 32.45 -44.31 -23.90
CA THR A 1209 31.16 -44.58 -24.55
C THR A 1209 30.81 -46.08 -24.51
N SER A 1210 29.66 -46.40 -23.91
CA SER A 1210 28.93 -47.69 -24.02
C SER A 1210 29.53 -48.97 -23.40
N THR A 1211 29.64 -49.02 -22.07
CA THR A 1211 29.01 -50.10 -21.27
C THR A 1211 28.86 -49.68 -19.80
N CYS A 1212 27.70 -49.13 -19.45
CA CYS A 1212 27.37 -48.69 -18.08
C CYS A 1212 26.22 -49.51 -17.49
N GLY A 1213 26.26 -49.73 -16.18
CA GLY A 1213 25.14 -50.31 -15.43
C GLY A 1213 23.95 -49.35 -15.31
N SER A 1214 22.90 -49.82 -14.62
CA SER A 1214 21.78 -48.96 -14.23
C SER A 1214 22.24 -47.82 -13.32
N TRP A 1215 21.56 -46.68 -13.39
CA TRP A 1215 21.71 -45.63 -12.38
C TRP A 1215 21.37 -46.16 -10.98
N SER A 1216 22.07 -45.66 -9.97
CA SER A 1216 21.73 -45.88 -8.57
C SER A 1216 20.33 -45.35 -8.25
N LYS A 1217 19.78 -45.70 -7.08
CA LYS A 1217 18.78 -44.80 -6.50
C LYS A 1217 19.44 -43.44 -6.28
N PHE A 1218 18.70 -42.36 -6.53
CA PHE A 1218 19.19 -41.05 -6.18
C PHE A 1218 19.24 -40.86 -4.65
N ASP A 1219 20.18 -40.05 -4.22
CA ASP A 1219 20.17 -39.41 -2.91
C ASP A 1219 20.20 -37.89 -3.14
N THR A 1220 20.13 -37.12 -2.07
CA THR A 1220 19.90 -35.66 -2.15
C THR A 1220 20.89 -34.90 -1.29
N PHE A 1221 21.43 -33.82 -1.83
CA PHE A 1221 22.19 -32.84 -1.06
C PHE A 1221 21.57 -31.45 -1.23
N VAL A 1222 21.76 -30.61 -0.22
CA VAL A 1222 21.49 -29.18 -0.32
C VAL A 1222 22.84 -28.50 -0.45
N VAL A 1223 22.98 -27.64 -1.45
CA VAL A 1223 24.04 -26.62 -1.44
C VAL A 1223 23.48 -25.42 -0.70
N LYS A 1224 24.22 -24.95 0.31
CA LYS A 1224 23.88 -23.75 1.05
C LYS A 1224 25.17 -22.98 1.34
N THR A 1225 25.31 -21.78 0.78
CA THR A 1225 26.47 -20.90 0.96
C THR A 1225 26.30 -19.90 2.10
N SER A 1226 25.07 -19.72 2.58
CA SER A 1226 24.74 -19.12 3.88
C SER A 1226 23.46 -19.73 4.45
#